data_AF-A0A8D3E9C8-F1
#
_entry.id   AF-A0A8D3E9C8-F1
#
_cell.length_a   1.000
_cell.length_b   1.000
_cell.length_c   1.000
_cell.angle_alpha   90.00
_cell.angle_beta   90.00
_cell.angle_gamma   90.00
#
_symmetry.space_group_name_H-M   'P 1'
#
loop_
_entity.id
_entity.type
_entity.pdbx_description
1 polymer ?
#
loop_
_entity_poly.entity_id
_entity_poly.type
_entity_poly.pdbx_seq_one_letter_code
_entity_poly.pdbx_strand_id
1 'polypeptide(L)'
;MCGSFPTSFSSKREEGRIRYHNNNDRVEVPPVTINALNSFFFVFSESSILQLEDPDCEEGSNPPCESVFSLNAEKILKGRSEHTIAYIYAELNDVISSRVCSLVAAIGYVLIGNGLYDEAIKHFSLLLQEAIETFKEALRLKSDFIDAYKSLGQAYRELGDFESAMESFQKALMLNQNHIQSLQLRGMMLYHHGSLQEAIGNFKRCLQLEPYNEVCQYMKGLSHVAMGQFYEGIKAQTKVMLNDPLLGQKASSEYLKVKYLREYSRYLHSHLDIPVAEYNVDQDLPGNFKNHWAKNLPFLIEDYEEQPGLQPHIKDVLPQNFDSYSSEVQKLICTADHLGALMQYDTPGFLPNRRIHRAMGLATLEVMQAMHRTWSNSKVRVNGKTRQMQWRDMFDIAVKWRRIADPDQPVLWLDQMPARSLSRGFNNHINLIRGQIINIRYLAYFDNILDFIKDRILVYHGDTEKRTEENIFNRISIEKPRKVVFCLCVYFLKQFNSKTRDGFTVNSKVPSMKDSGKEYDGFTITITGDRVGNMLFSVETQTTEDRTQQYQSEIESIYKDLTAKGKALMLSTELGDAEALCNLILSLVYYFCNLMPLSRGSSVVAYSVVMGALMASGKEVVGRIPKGKVNMKLPLLHKCPFLHLLVDFEAMTTPSPDSFSKTARSWMNLKSLPSWYPSLPSVAETFPSTRTMIEVLNTDSSSHCPKKS
;
A
#
# COMPACT_ATOMS: atom_id res chain seq x y z
N MET A 1 38.11 -24.04 54.42
CA MET A 1 38.64 -24.52 53.12
C MET A 1 37.86 -23.76 52.05
N CYS A 2 38.19 -22.49 51.77
CA CYS A 2 39.31 -22.02 50.90
C CYS A 2 39.02 -22.32 49.41
N GLY A 3 39.02 -21.37 48.46
CA GLY A 3 39.18 -19.90 48.53
C GLY A 3 39.81 -19.31 47.24
N SER A 4 39.27 -18.19 46.73
CA SER A 4 39.88 -17.18 45.82
C SER A 4 40.49 -17.54 44.44
N PHE A 5 39.97 -16.90 43.35
CA PHE A 5 40.58 -15.81 42.53
C PHE A 5 42.14 -15.71 42.33
N PRO A 6 42.70 -14.90 41.37
CA PRO A 6 42.20 -14.28 40.12
C PRO A 6 43.24 -14.23 38.93
N THR A 7 43.06 -13.24 38.04
CA THR A 7 43.79 -12.77 36.83
C THR A 7 45.23 -12.21 37.00
N SER A 8 46.00 -12.13 35.89
CA SER A 8 47.17 -11.22 35.61
C SER A 8 47.87 -11.59 34.27
N PHE A 9 48.79 -10.81 33.65
CA PHE A 9 48.86 -9.37 33.29
C PHE A 9 49.99 -9.13 32.23
N SER A 10 49.93 -8.06 31.40
CA SER A 10 51.05 -7.41 30.64
C SER A 10 51.86 -8.27 29.61
N SER A 11 52.93 -7.78 28.93
CA SER A 11 53.11 -6.64 27.99
C SER A 11 54.45 -6.80 27.21
N LYS A 12 54.62 -6.18 26.02
CA LYS A 12 55.80 -5.37 25.60
C LYS A 12 55.88 -5.08 24.08
N ARG A 13 56.55 -3.97 23.76
CA ARG A 13 57.05 -3.57 22.43
C ARG A 13 58.41 -4.21 22.15
N GLU A 14 58.78 -4.31 20.87
CA GLU A 14 60.17 -4.12 20.46
C GLU A 14 60.25 -3.40 19.10
N GLU A 15 61.34 -2.67 18.87
CA GLU A 15 61.51 -1.75 17.72
C GLU A 15 62.38 -2.38 16.61
N GLY A 16 62.00 -2.19 15.35
CA GLY A 16 62.79 -2.58 14.18
C GLY A 16 62.90 -1.44 13.18
N ARG A 17 64.10 -0.90 12.99
CA ARG A 17 64.35 0.32 12.19
C ARG A 17 65.12 -0.02 10.91
N ILE A 18 64.51 0.16 9.74
CA ILE A 18 65.20 0.16 8.43
C ILE A 18 64.76 1.41 7.67
N ARG A 19 65.68 2.07 6.95
CA ARG A 19 65.46 3.36 6.25
C ARG A 19 65.57 3.23 4.72
N TYR A 20 64.82 4.10 4.04
CA TYR A 20 64.92 4.55 2.63
C TYR A 20 64.64 3.54 1.50
N HIS A 21 63.55 3.77 0.76
CA HIS A 21 63.63 4.59 -0.46
C HIS A 21 62.26 5.19 -0.85
N ASN A 22 62.26 6.41 -1.39
CA ASN A 22 61.09 6.99 -2.09
C ASN A 22 60.90 6.32 -3.45
N ASN A 23 59.67 5.96 -3.81
CA ASN A 23 58.95 6.48 -4.99
C ASN A 23 57.60 5.79 -5.24
N ASN A 24 56.65 6.58 -5.75
CA ASN A 24 55.44 6.22 -6.50
C ASN A 24 54.30 5.45 -5.80
N ASP A 25 53.32 6.23 -5.36
CA ASP A 25 51.88 6.04 -5.61
C ASP A 25 51.36 4.61 -5.83
N ARG A 26 50.94 3.98 -4.74
CA ARG A 26 49.77 3.08 -4.73
C ARG A 26 48.87 3.46 -3.56
N VAL A 27 47.77 4.14 -3.85
CA VAL A 27 46.66 4.27 -2.90
C VAL A 27 45.93 2.94 -2.88
N GLU A 28 46.13 2.15 -1.82
CA GLU A 28 45.26 0.99 -1.56
C GLU A 28 43.84 1.49 -1.30
N VAL A 29 42.91 1.08 -2.16
CA VAL A 29 41.48 1.33 -1.97
C VAL A 29 40.99 0.30 -0.95
N PRO A 30 40.52 0.68 0.25
CA PRO A 30 39.93 -0.27 1.17
C PRO A 30 38.64 -0.83 0.55
N PRO A 31 38.26 -2.09 0.85
CA PRO A 31 37.06 -2.70 0.28
C PRO A 31 35.82 -1.94 0.75
N VAL A 32 35.26 -1.09 -0.13
CA VAL A 32 34.02 -0.36 0.13
C VAL A 32 32.88 -1.36 0.21
N THR A 33 32.40 -1.60 1.44
CA THR A 33 31.36 -2.59 1.73
C THR A 33 30.05 -2.28 1.01
N ILE A 34 29.53 -3.29 0.32
CA ILE A 34 28.29 -3.29 -0.50
C ILE A 34 27.01 -2.95 0.29
N ASN A 35 27.09 -2.82 1.62
CA ASN A 35 25.98 -2.47 2.50
C ASN A 35 25.23 -1.19 2.10
N ALA A 36 25.90 -0.19 1.52
CA ALA A 36 25.24 1.07 1.11
C ALA A 36 24.17 0.87 0.02
N LEU A 37 24.36 -0.05 -0.93
CA LEU A 37 23.37 -0.36 -1.97
C LEU A 37 22.24 -1.26 -1.43
N ASN A 38 22.54 -2.14 -0.48
CA ASN A 38 21.53 -2.96 0.18
C ASN A 38 20.53 -2.10 0.99
N SER A 39 21.00 -1.05 1.69
CA SER A 39 20.12 -0.10 2.38
C SER A 39 19.17 0.63 1.43
N PHE A 40 19.63 0.95 0.21
CA PHE A 40 18.83 1.67 -0.79
C PHE A 40 17.63 0.86 -1.30
N PHE A 41 17.84 -0.42 -1.63
CA PHE A 41 16.75 -1.28 -2.10
C PHE A 41 15.88 -1.86 -0.96
N PHE A 42 16.40 -1.96 0.27
CA PHE A 42 15.58 -2.33 1.43
C PHE A 42 14.46 -1.31 1.72
N VAL A 43 14.71 -0.01 1.51
CA VAL A 43 13.70 1.06 1.66
C VAL A 43 12.49 0.89 0.72
N PHE A 44 12.68 0.25 -0.45
CA PHE A 44 11.57 -0.10 -1.36
C PHE A 44 10.98 -1.50 -1.09
N SER A 45 11.60 -2.30 -0.21
CA SER A 45 11.10 -3.64 0.13
C SER A 45 9.99 -3.62 1.18
N GLU A 46 9.91 -2.57 2.01
CA GLU A 46 8.90 -2.43 3.06
C GLU A 46 7.46 -2.47 2.51
N SER A 47 6.66 -3.35 3.10
CA SER A 47 5.23 -3.46 2.85
C SER A 47 4.50 -2.16 3.21
N SER A 48 4.17 -1.36 2.20
CA SER A 48 3.13 -0.32 2.25
C SER A 48 3.22 0.70 3.40
N ILE A 49 4.07 1.72 3.18
CA ILE A 49 3.98 3.09 3.73
C ILE A 49 4.49 3.25 5.18
N LEU A 50 5.58 4.02 5.26
CA LEU A 50 6.06 4.90 6.33
C LEU A 50 6.51 4.29 7.67
N GLN A 51 7.80 4.50 7.93
CA GLN A 51 8.31 4.84 9.26
C GLN A 51 7.55 6.05 9.81
N LEU A 52 6.87 5.90 10.94
CA LEU A 52 6.49 7.04 11.76
C LEU A 52 7.75 7.68 12.35
N GLU A 53 7.74 9.00 12.45
CA GLU A 53 8.53 9.70 13.48
C GLU A 53 7.84 9.46 14.83
N ASP A 54 8.62 9.34 15.91
CA ASP A 54 8.08 9.28 17.26
C ASP A 54 7.21 10.52 17.53
N PRO A 55 5.92 10.36 17.91
CA PRO A 55 5.11 11.49 18.35
C PRO A 55 5.56 12.04 19.71
N ASP A 56 6.36 11.27 20.45
CA ASP A 56 6.67 11.47 21.86
C ASP A 56 8.15 11.83 22.09
N CYS A 57 8.66 12.81 21.35
CA CYS A 57 9.82 13.60 21.78
C CYS A 57 9.35 14.71 22.74
N GLU A 58 9.29 14.41 24.04
CA GLU A 58 9.06 15.44 25.06
C GLU A 58 10.24 16.43 25.13
N GLU A 59 9.94 17.74 25.21
CA GLU A 59 10.93 18.79 25.47
C GLU A 59 11.58 18.58 26.84
N GLY A 60 12.75 17.95 26.87
CA GLY A 60 13.54 17.70 28.09
C GLY A 60 13.99 16.25 28.29
N SER A 61 13.58 15.31 27.44
CA SER A 61 14.07 13.93 27.47
C SER A 61 15.58 13.83 27.11
N ASN A 62 16.26 12.84 27.68
CA ASN A 62 17.71 12.68 27.60
C ASN A 62 18.02 11.20 27.27
N PRO A 63 18.69 10.85 26.15
CA PRO A 63 19.42 11.73 25.23
C PRO A 63 18.50 12.65 24.39
N PRO A 64 19.02 13.81 23.93
CA PRO A 64 18.25 14.73 23.10
C PRO A 64 17.89 14.12 21.75
N CYS A 65 16.77 14.55 21.17
CA CYS A 65 16.26 14.09 19.88
C CYS A 65 17.17 14.53 18.71
N GLU A 66 18.22 13.75 18.43
CA GLU A 66 19.13 13.97 17.28
C GLU A 66 18.62 13.30 15.98
N SER A 67 18.79 14.01 14.86
CA SER A 67 18.45 13.51 13.53
C SER A 67 19.52 12.56 12.97
N VAL A 68 19.37 11.26 13.25
CA VAL A 68 20.27 10.22 12.74
C VAL A 68 19.95 9.87 11.28
N PHE A 69 20.36 10.75 10.35
CA PHE A 69 20.86 10.42 9.00
C PHE A 69 21.40 11.67 8.27
N SER A 70 22.45 12.30 8.81
CA SER A 70 23.16 13.39 8.13
C SER A 70 24.29 12.89 7.21
N LEU A 71 23.93 12.34 6.05
CA LEU A 71 24.89 12.21 4.95
C LEU A 71 25.17 13.61 4.36
N ASN A 72 26.24 14.24 4.83
CA ASN A 72 26.70 15.57 4.45
C ASN A 72 27.14 15.68 2.97
N ALA A 73 26.18 15.65 2.04
CA ALA A 73 26.41 15.81 0.61
C ALA A 73 27.00 17.19 0.25
N GLU A 74 26.67 18.24 1.02
CA GLU A 74 27.22 19.60 0.83
C GLU A 74 28.76 19.67 0.87
N LYS A 75 29.42 18.78 1.63
CA LYS A 75 30.90 18.77 1.72
C LYS A 75 31.59 18.21 0.48
N ILE A 76 30.87 17.46 -0.37
CA ILE A 76 31.43 16.87 -1.60
C ILE A 76 31.29 17.83 -2.79
N LEU A 77 30.26 18.68 -2.79
CA LEU A 77 29.89 19.50 -3.95
C LEU A 77 30.42 20.94 -3.93
N LYS A 78 31.01 21.42 -2.83
CA LYS A 78 31.70 22.73 -2.77
C LYS A 78 33.08 22.69 -3.46
N GLY A 79 33.08 22.61 -4.79
CA GLY A 79 34.24 22.99 -5.60
C GLY A 79 34.52 22.16 -6.86
N ARG A 80 33.70 22.30 -7.91
CA ARG A 80 34.10 22.17 -9.33
C ARG A 80 33.07 22.84 -10.24
N SER A 81 33.54 23.49 -11.31
CA SER A 81 32.73 24.25 -12.25
C SER A 81 32.26 23.42 -13.46
N GLU A 82 31.27 23.97 -14.17
CA GLU A 82 30.48 23.35 -15.24
C GLU A 82 31.31 22.73 -16.39
N HIS A 83 32.54 23.18 -16.61
CA HIS A 83 33.43 22.67 -17.66
C HIS A 83 33.87 21.21 -17.45
N THR A 84 33.74 20.68 -16.23
CA THR A 84 34.09 19.28 -15.93
C THR A 84 33.09 18.29 -16.56
N ILE A 85 31.84 18.71 -16.80
CA ILE A 85 30.77 17.83 -17.28
C ILE A 85 31.08 17.33 -18.71
N ALA A 86 31.62 18.18 -19.58
CA ALA A 86 31.94 17.79 -20.96
C ALA A 86 33.12 16.82 -21.07
N TYR A 87 34.12 16.91 -20.18
CA TYR A 87 35.29 16.02 -20.22
C TYR A 87 34.94 14.61 -19.73
N ILE A 88 34.06 14.49 -18.74
CA ILE A 88 33.57 13.19 -18.22
C ILE A 88 32.86 12.37 -19.31
N TYR A 89 32.18 13.01 -20.27
CA TYR A 89 31.54 12.32 -21.39
C TYR A 89 32.53 11.65 -22.37
N ALA A 90 33.80 12.04 -22.40
CA ALA A 90 34.77 11.56 -23.39
C ALA A 90 35.64 10.37 -22.92
N GLU A 91 35.89 10.24 -21.61
CA GLU A 91 36.71 9.14 -21.04
C GLU A 91 35.89 7.91 -20.59
N LEU A 92 34.56 7.95 -20.74
CA LEU A 92 33.63 7.00 -20.10
C LEU A 92 33.47 5.63 -20.80
N ASN A 93 34.50 5.13 -21.49
CA ASN A 93 34.38 3.94 -22.35
C ASN A 93 34.75 2.60 -21.69
N ASP A 94 35.00 2.53 -20.37
CA ASP A 94 35.57 1.30 -19.76
C ASP A 94 35.20 0.96 -18.28
N VAL A 95 34.23 1.64 -17.62
CA VAL A 95 33.86 1.31 -16.21
C VAL A 95 32.34 1.34 -15.95
N ILE A 96 31.62 0.35 -16.48
CA ILE A 96 30.17 0.19 -16.33
C ILE A 96 29.84 -0.71 -15.12
N SER A 97 29.82 -0.14 -13.91
CA SER A 97 29.12 -0.76 -12.76
C SER A 97 28.98 0.22 -11.59
N SER A 98 30.10 0.73 -11.06
CA SER A 98 30.11 1.49 -9.80
C SER A 98 29.53 2.91 -9.92
N ARG A 99 29.73 3.59 -11.06
CA ARG A 99 29.42 5.03 -11.17
C ARG A 99 28.07 5.35 -11.82
N VAL A 100 27.45 4.44 -12.58
CA VAL A 100 26.17 4.75 -13.25
C VAL A 100 25.05 4.93 -12.22
N CYS A 101 24.85 3.97 -11.31
CA CYS A 101 23.87 4.13 -10.22
C CYS A 101 24.18 5.33 -9.32
N SER A 102 25.44 5.57 -8.96
CA SER A 102 25.81 6.71 -8.11
C SER A 102 25.67 8.06 -8.81
N LEU A 103 25.96 8.15 -10.11
CA LEU A 103 25.84 9.39 -10.88
C LEU A 103 24.38 9.69 -11.22
N VAL A 104 23.58 8.68 -11.58
CA VAL A 104 22.14 8.88 -11.88
C VAL A 104 21.33 9.11 -10.60
N ALA A 105 21.68 8.45 -9.48
CA ALA A 105 21.13 8.82 -8.17
C ALA A 105 21.58 10.23 -7.76
N ALA A 106 22.86 10.59 -7.94
CA ALA A 106 23.32 11.96 -7.71
C ALA A 106 22.63 12.97 -8.63
N ILE A 107 22.30 12.64 -9.87
CA ILE A 107 21.49 13.48 -10.76
C ILE A 107 20.07 13.59 -10.19
N GLY A 108 19.43 12.49 -9.79
CA GLY A 108 18.14 12.53 -9.07
C GLY A 108 18.17 13.42 -7.83
N TYR A 109 19.23 13.33 -7.02
CA TYR A 109 19.44 14.14 -5.81
C TYR A 109 19.81 15.60 -6.09
N VAL A 110 20.53 15.89 -7.17
CA VAL A 110 20.82 17.25 -7.64
C VAL A 110 19.58 17.88 -8.29
N LEU A 111 18.75 17.08 -8.98
CA LEU A 111 17.45 17.51 -9.48
C LEU A 111 16.50 17.78 -8.31
N ILE A 112 16.41 16.91 -7.30
CA ILE A 112 15.63 17.15 -6.07
C ILE A 112 16.17 18.36 -5.28
N GLY A 113 17.49 18.47 -5.11
CA GLY A 113 18.14 19.59 -4.39
C GLY A 113 18.04 20.94 -5.11
N ASN A 114 17.95 20.92 -6.44
CA ASN A 114 17.59 22.09 -7.27
C ASN A 114 16.07 22.15 -7.55
N GLY A 115 15.29 21.28 -6.90
CA GLY A 115 13.84 21.07 -7.01
C GLY A 115 13.25 20.95 -8.41
N LEU A 116 14.01 20.46 -9.39
CA LEU A 116 13.54 20.01 -10.70
C LEU A 116 12.76 18.69 -10.56
N TYR A 117 11.66 18.71 -9.78
CA TYR A 117 10.87 17.54 -9.41
C TYR A 117 10.24 16.84 -10.61
N ASP A 118 9.81 17.57 -11.64
CA ASP A 118 9.28 16.98 -12.89
C ASP A 118 10.36 16.17 -13.62
N GLU A 119 11.62 16.64 -13.57
CA GLU A 119 12.76 15.93 -14.11
C GLU A 119 13.20 14.78 -13.19
N ALA A 120 13.06 14.89 -11.87
CA ALA A 120 13.29 13.79 -10.93
C ALA A 120 12.24 12.67 -11.08
N ILE A 121 10.94 13.00 -11.13
CA ILE A 121 9.80 12.10 -11.38
C ILE A 121 9.97 11.36 -12.70
N LYS A 122 10.29 12.11 -13.76
CA LYS A 122 10.69 11.56 -15.05
C LYS A 122 11.89 10.65 -14.88
N HIS A 123 12.94 11.09 -14.19
CA HIS A 123 14.13 10.29 -13.93
C HIS A 123 13.85 9.04 -13.10
N PHE A 124 12.84 8.97 -12.21
CA PHE A 124 12.53 7.79 -11.38
C PHE A 124 11.72 6.71 -12.11
N SER A 125 10.71 7.10 -12.89
CA SER A 125 9.99 6.16 -13.76
C SER A 125 10.91 5.64 -14.87
N LEU A 126 11.71 6.56 -15.44
CA LEU A 126 12.81 6.21 -16.32
C LEU A 126 13.88 5.39 -15.56
N LEU A 127 14.16 5.64 -14.27
CA LEU A 127 15.16 4.91 -13.47
C LEU A 127 14.82 3.43 -13.37
N LEU A 128 13.55 3.06 -13.26
CA LEU A 128 13.18 1.64 -13.17
C LEU A 128 13.40 0.93 -14.51
N GLN A 129 13.05 1.58 -15.62
CA GLN A 129 13.32 1.02 -16.95
C GLN A 129 14.81 1.05 -17.31
N GLU A 130 15.51 2.15 -17.04
CA GLU A 130 16.96 2.30 -17.19
C GLU A 130 17.73 1.37 -16.24
N ALA A 131 17.27 1.14 -15.00
CA ALA A 131 17.88 0.17 -14.10
C ALA A 131 17.64 -1.25 -14.60
N ILE A 132 16.45 -1.58 -15.13
CA ILE A 132 16.20 -2.87 -15.79
C ILE A 132 17.13 -3.07 -16.98
N GLU A 133 17.29 -2.08 -17.86
CA GLU A 133 18.24 -2.18 -18.98
C GLU A 133 19.70 -2.19 -18.51
N THR A 134 20.07 -1.41 -17.49
CA THR A 134 21.42 -1.41 -16.89
C THR A 134 21.74 -2.76 -16.24
N PHE A 135 20.78 -3.39 -15.55
CA PHE A 135 20.95 -4.73 -14.99
C PHE A 135 21.01 -5.78 -16.10
N LYS A 136 20.22 -5.65 -17.18
CA LYS A 136 20.35 -6.51 -18.38
C LYS A 136 21.72 -6.35 -19.05
N GLU A 137 22.27 -5.14 -19.14
CA GLU A 137 23.60 -4.88 -19.67
C GLU A 137 24.70 -5.43 -18.74
N ALA A 138 24.58 -5.23 -17.43
CA ALA A 138 25.46 -5.86 -16.45
C ALA A 138 25.43 -7.39 -16.57
N LEU A 139 24.27 -7.99 -16.89
CA LEU A 139 24.12 -9.42 -17.14
C LEU A 139 24.63 -9.86 -18.53
N ARG A 140 24.70 -8.98 -19.52
CA ARG A 140 25.42 -9.22 -20.79
C ARG A 140 26.93 -9.23 -20.59
N LEU A 141 27.45 -8.34 -19.75
CA LEU A 141 28.87 -8.26 -19.40
C LEU A 141 29.29 -9.39 -18.44
N LYS A 142 28.42 -9.76 -17.50
CA LYS A 142 28.64 -10.80 -16.50
C LYS A 142 27.36 -11.61 -16.24
N SER A 143 27.21 -12.73 -16.95
CA SER A 143 26.01 -13.59 -16.89
C SER A 143 25.79 -14.33 -15.56
N ASP A 144 26.82 -14.46 -14.71
CA ASP A 144 26.76 -15.08 -13.38
C ASP A 144 26.52 -14.06 -12.24
N PHE A 145 26.13 -12.81 -12.55
CA PHE A 145 25.96 -11.78 -11.53
C PHE A 145 24.62 -11.88 -10.77
N ILE A 146 24.63 -12.68 -9.69
CA ILE A 146 23.48 -12.97 -8.81
C ILE A 146 22.76 -11.69 -8.32
N ASP A 147 23.49 -10.68 -7.87
CA ASP A 147 22.88 -9.44 -7.37
C ASP A 147 22.16 -8.63 -8.46
N ALA A 148 22.63 -8.66 -9.71
CA ALA A 148 21.90 -8.04 -10.81
C ALA A 148 20.57 -8.78 -11.07
N TYR A 149 20.54 -10.12 -11.02
CA TYR A 149 19.28 -10.86 -11.08
C TYR A 149 18.34 -10.59 -9.90
N LYS A 150 18.88 -10.43 -8.67
CA LYS A 150 18.11 -10.02 -7.49
C LYS A 150 17.46 -8.65 -7.70
N SER A 151 18.26 -7.64 -8.05
CA SER A 151 17.78 -6.27 -8.23
C SER A 151 16.86 -6.12 -9.45
N LEU A 152 17.11 -6.88 -10.52
CA LEU A 152 16.20 -6.98 -11.67
C LEU A 152 14.84 -7.56 -11.26
N GLY A 153 14.82 -8.63 -10.45
CA GLY A 153 13.59 -9.20 -9.91
C GLY A 153 12.81 -8.23 -9.01
N GLN A 154 13.52 -7.46 -8.20
CA GLN A 154 12.90 -6.40 -7.40
C GLN A 154 12.38 -5.23 -8.26
N ALA A 155 13.09 -4.82 -9.30
CA ALA A 155 12.61 -3.79 -10.22
C ALA A 155 11.33 -4.24 -10.97
N TYR A 156 11.25 -5.51 -11.39
CA TYR A 156 10.04 -6.07 -11.97
C TYR A 156 8.88 -6.15 -10.96
N ARG A 157 9.14 -6.46 -9.68
CA ARG A 157 8.15 -6.34 -8.59
C ARG A 157 7.58 -4.93 -8.50
N GLU A 158 8.43 -3.90 -8.51
CA GLU A 158 7.98 -2.49 -8.47
C GLU A 158 7.21 -2.07 -9.73
N LEU A 159 7.46 -2.70 -10.89
CA LEU A 159 6.65 -2.52 -12.10
C LEU A 159 5.32 -3.30 -12.10
N GLY A 160 5.07 -4.17 -11.11
CA GLY A 160 3.91 -5.05 -11.08
C GLY A 160 4.03 -6.31 -11.94
N ASP A 161 5.19 -6.57 -12.55
CA ASP A 161 5.44 -7.73 -13.41
C ASP A 161 5.86 -8.95 -12.56
N PHE A 162 4.86 -9.75 -12.20
CA PHE A 162 5.07 -10.95 -11.39
C PHE A 162 5.94 -12.02 -12.10
N GLU A 163 5.72 -12.26 -13.39
CA GLU A 163 6.38 -13.35 -14.12
C GLU A 163 7.88 -13.03 -14.33
N SER A 164 8.21 -11.81 -14.79
CA SER A 164 9.61 -11.39 -14.99
C SER A 164 10.38 -11.29 -13.65
N ALA A 165 9.69 -10.91 -12.56
CA ALA A 165 10.27 -10.92 -11.23
C ALA A 165 10.60 -12.35 -10.77
N MET A 166 9.66 -13.28 -10.92
CA MET A 166 9.85 -14.69 -10.56
C MET A 166 10.93 -15.36 -11.39
N GLU A 167 11.00 -15.10 -12.70
CA GLU A 167 12.06 -15.61 -13.57
C GLU A 167 13.44 -15.08 -13.12
N SER A 168 13.54 -13.80 -12.78
CA SER A 168 14.78 -13.17 -12.30
C SER A 168 15.25 -13.76 -10.97
N PHE A 169 14.35 -13.93 -10.00
CA PHE A 169 14.70 -14.61 -8.74
C PHE A 169 15.05 -16.08 -8.94
N GLN A 170 14.38 -16.79 -9.85
CA GLN A 170 14.73 -18.17 -10.20
C GLN A 170 16.13 -18.25 -10.83
N LYS A 171 16.52 -17.32 -11.72
CA LYS A 171 17.88 -17.24 -12.28
C LYS A 171 18.94 -16.99 -11.20
N ALA A 172 18.69 -16.06 -10.27
CA ALA A 172 19.57 -15.85 -9.12
C ALA A 172 19.77 -17.14 -8.28
N LEU A 173 18.70 -17.91 -8.06
CA LEU A 173 18.74 -19.16 -7.30
C LEU A 173 19.32 -20.35 -8.08
N MET A 174 19.30 -20.34 -9.41
CA MET A 174 20.00 -21.33 -10.23
C MET A 174 21.52 -21.13 -10.18
N LEU A 175 21.98 -19.87 -10.11
CA LEU A 175 23.40 -19.54 -9.91
C LEU A 175 23.87 -19.83 -8.47
N ASN A 176 23.04 -19.53 -7.46
CA ASN A 176 23.32 -19.86 -6.07
C ASN A 176 22.03 -20.27 -5.32
N GLN A 177 21.85 -21.57 -5.14
CA GLN A 177 20.70 -22.18 -4.46
C GLN A 177 20.57 -21.80 -2.98
N ASN A 178 21.65 -21.26 -2.38
CA ASN A 178 21.71 -20.83 -0.99
C ASN A 178 21.70 -19.30 -0.86
N HIS A 179 21.31 -18.55 -1.90
CA HIS A 179 21.24 -17.09 -1.84
C HIS A 179 20.00 -16.61 -1.05
N ILE A 180 20.21 -16.33 0.23
CA ILE A 180 19.17 -16.05 1.23
C ILE A 180 18.27 -14.88 0.83
N GLN A 181 18.84 -13.78 0.34
CA GLN A 181 18.06 -12.61 -0.09
C GLN A 181 17.12 -12.93 -1.26
N SER A 182 17.55 -13.78 -2.21
CA SER A 182 16.67 -14.22 -3.30
C SER A 182 15.58 -15.20 -2.84
N LEU A 183 15.87 -16.06 -1.85
CA LEU A 183 14.85 -16.92 -1.22
C LEU A 183 13.79 -16.08 -0.47
N GLN A 184 14.23 -15.09 0.30
CA GLN A 184 13.36 -14.15 1.02
C GLN A 184 12.46 -13.37 0.05
N LEU A 185 13.05 -12.68 -0.93
CA LEU A 185 12.31 -11.84 -1.89
C LEU A 185 11.34 -12.67 -2.74
N ARG A 186 11.75 -13.86 -3.21
CA ARG A 186 10.85 -14.79 -3.92
C ARG A 186 9.73 -15.30 -3.02
N GLY A 187 10.02 -15.64 -1.76
CA GLY A 187 9.01 -16.04 -0.78
C GLY A 187 7.97 -14.94 -0.54
N MET A 188 8.42 -13.69 -0.38
CA MET A 188 7.54 -12.52 -0.25
C MET A 188 6.71 -12.30 -1.52
N MET A 189 7.31 -12.46 -2.71
CA MET A 189 6.63 -12.37 -3.99
C MET A 189 5.49 -13.39 -4.11
N LEU A 190 5.77 -14.65 -3.75
CA LEU A 190 4.79 -15.73 -3.73
C LEU A 190 3.68 -15.50 -2.69
N TYR A 191 4.00 -14.99 -1.49
CA TYR A 191 3.01 -14.59 -0.49
C TYR A 191 2.08 -13.51 -1.04
N HIS A 192 2.63 -12.44 -1.62
CA HIS A 192 1.84 -11.35 -2.21
C HIS A 192 1.05 -11.77 -3.46
N HIS A 193 1.40 -12.87 -4.12
CA HIS A 193 0.60 -13.46 -5.20
C HIS A 193 -0.54 -14.38 -4.69
N GLY A 194 -0.47 -14.83 -3.44
CA GLY A 194 -1.38 -15.83 -2.85
C GLY A 194 -0.87 -17.28 -2.92
N SER A 195 0.33 -17.54 -3.46
CA SER A 195 0.97 -18.86 -3.51
C SER A 195 1.63 -19.23 -2.17
N LEU A 196 0.82 -19.29 -1.09
CA LEU A 196 1.29 -19.41 0.29
C LEU A 196 2.15 -20.68 0.54
N GLN A 197 1.80 -21.80 -0.06
CA GLN A 197 2.51 -23.07 0.16
C GLN A 197 3.92 -23.07 -0.47
N GLU A 198 4.09 -22.45 -1.63
CA GLU A 198 5.40 -22.21 -2.25
C GLU A 198 6.22 -21.17 -1.46
N ALA A 199 5.56 -20.12 -0.95
CA ALA A 199 6.20 -19.12 -0.09
C ALA A 199 6.79 -19.77 1.18
N ILE A 200 6.02 -20.62 1.86
CA ILE A 200 6.47 -21.41 3.01
C ILE A 200 7.67 -22.29 2.66
N GLY A 201 7.73 -22.86 1.44
CA GLY A 201 8.90 -23.61 0.96
C GLY A 201 10.17 -22.75 0.92
N ASN A 202 10.07 -21.55 0.37
CA ASN A 202 11.18 -20.58 0.29
C ASN A 202 11.62 -20.10 1.68
N PHE A 203 10.68 -19.76 2.57
CA PHE A 203 11.01 -19.34 3.94
C PHE A 203 11.60 -20.48 4.77
N LYS A 204 11.11 -21.72 4.63
CA LYS A 204 11.75 -22.90 5.24
C LYS A 204 13.19 -23.08 4.76
N ARG A 205 13.47 -22.85 3.46
CA ARG A 205 14.85 -22.92 2.94
C ARG A 205 15.73 -21.77 3.45
N CYS A 206 15.21 -20.55 3.53
CA CYS A 206 15.88 -19.42 4.17
C CYS A 206 16.29 -19.75 5.61
N LEU A 207 15.36 -20.30 6.41
CA LEU A 207 15.57 -20.65 7.82
C LEU A 207 16.46 -21.90 8.03
N GLN A 208 16.70 -22.70 7.00
CA GLN A 208 17.74 -23.76 7.03
C GLN A 208 19.15 -23.17 6.93
N LEU A 209 19.30 -21.98 6.33
CA LEU A 209 20.58 -21.32 6.10
C LEU A 209 20.87 -20.29 7.20
N GLU A 210 19.87 -19.50 7.58
CA GLU A 210 19.89 -18.57 8.71
C GLU A 210 18.72 -18.86 9.67
N PRO A 211 18.92 -19.69 10.71
CA PRO A 211 17.86 -20.06 11.66
C PRO A 211 17.24 -18.91 12.46
N TYR A 212 17.93 -17.77 12.50
CA TYR A 212 17.55 -16.55 13.24
C TYR A 212 17.05 -15.41 12.33
N ASN A 213 16.88 -15.64 11.03
CA ASN A 213 16.41 -14.61 10.09
C ASN A 213 14.97 -14.18 10.42
N GLU A 214 14.81 -12.99 11.01
CA GLU A 214 13.52 -12.49 11.50
C GLU A 214 12.46 -12.41 10.41
N VAL A 215 12.81 -11.90 9.22
CA VAL A 215 11.84 -11.69 8.13
C VAL A 215 11.33 -13.02 7.58
N CYS A 216 12.21 -13.99 7.34
CA CYS A 216 11.80 -15.32 6.91
C CYS A 216 10.97 -16.04 8.00
N GLN A 217 11.29 -15.81 9.28
CA GLN A 217 10.57 -16.39 10.42
C GLN A 217 9.17 -15.77 10.59
N TYR A 218 9.06 -14.45 10.44
CA TYR A 218 7.81 -13.68 10.42
C TYR A 218 6.91 -14.10 9.26
N MET A 219 7.44 -14.03 8.03
CA MET A 219 6.68 -14.34 6.82
C MET A 219 6.27 -15.82 6.74
N LYS A 220 7.08 -16.75 7.30
CA LYS A 220 6.66 -18.15 7.51
C LYS A 220 5.42 -18.21 8.41
N GLY A 221 5.46 -17.55 9.57
CA GLY A 221 4.35 -17.56 10.53
C GLY A 221 3.07 -16.96 9.95
N LEU A 222 3.19 -15.81 9.30
CA LEU A 222 2.12 -15.15 8.57
C LEU A 222 1.50 -16.04 7.49
N SER A 223 2.33 -16.70 6.68
CA SER A 223 1.87 -17.62 5.61
C SER A 223 1.11 -18.81 6.18
N HIS A 224 1.56 -19.39 7.30
CA HIS A 224 0.84 -20.46 7.98
C HIS A 224 -0.53 -19.99 8.51
N VAL A 225 -0.63 -18.79 9.08
CA VAL A 225 -1.91 -18.23 9.57
C VAL A 225 -2.87 -17.93 8.43
N ALA A 226 -2.38 -17.40 7.30
CA ALA A 226 -3.18 -17.24 6.09
C ALA A 226 -3.67 -18.59 5.50
N MET A 227 -2.93 -19.69 5.75
CA MET A 227 -3.36 -21.07 5.47
C MET A 227 -4.25 -21.69 6.57
N GLY A 228 -4.52 -21.00 7.68
CA GLY A 228 -5.26 -21.53 8.84
C GLY A 228 -4.51 -22.60 9.65
N GLN A 229 -3.18 -22.65 9.52
CA GLN A 229 -2.27 -23.54 10.24
C GLN A 229 -1.73 -22.80 11.49
N PHE A 230 -2.63 -22.53 12.44
CA PHE A 230 -2.38 -21.65 13.57
C PHE A 230 -1.29 -22.18 14.50
N TYR A 231 -1.13 -23.51 14.64
CA TYR A 231 -0.07 -24.08 15.48
C TYR A 231 1.34 -23.72 14.96
N GLU A 232 1.65 -23.99 13.69
CA GLU A 232 2.96 -23.62 13.11
C GLU A 232 3.09 -22.10 12.92
N GLY A 233 1.97 -21.39 12.73
CA GLY A 233 1.91 -19.93 12.67
C GLY A 233 2.36 -19.26 13.97
N ILE A 234 1.67 -19.55 15.08
CA ILE A 234 1.96 -18.99 16.41
C ILE A 234 3.34 -19.43 16.90
N LYS A 235 3.69 -20.70 16.74
CA LYS A 235 5.05 -21.21 17.02
C LYS A 235 6.12 -20.44 16.24
N ALA A 236 5.83 -20.01 15.01
CA ALA A 236 6.77 -19.23 14.24
C ALA A 236 6.85 -17.76 14.71
N GLN A 237 5.72 -17.15 15.06
CA GLN A 237 5.62 -15.79 15.60
C GLN A 237 6.32 -15.67 16.96
N THR A 238 6.10 -16.62 17.88
CA THR A 238 6.76 -16.65 19.19
C THR A 238 8.28 -16.72 19.07
N LYS A 239 8.84 -17.37 18.04
CA LYS A 239 10.30 -17.35 17.82
C LYS A 239 10.84 -15.96 17.48
N VAL A 240 10.10 -15.13 16.75
CA VAL A 240 10.50 -13.73 16.51
C VAL A 240 10.42 -12.92 17.80
N MET A 241 9.35 -13.12 18.59
CA MET A 241 9.19 -12.45 19.89
C MET A 241 10.29 -12.77 20.92
N LEU A 242 10.92 -13.94 20.81
CA LEU A 242 12.03 -14.36 21.67
C LEU A 242 13.39 -13.75 21.26
N ASN A 243 13.51 -13.24 20.03
CA ASN A 243 14.70 -12.51 19.56
C ASN A 243 14.58 -11.03 19.96
N ASP A 244 14.58 -10.75 21.27
CA ASP A 244 14.41 -9.38 21.77
C ASP A 244 15.59 -8.48 21.34
N PRO A 245 15.37 -7.30 20.73
CA PRO A 245 16.43 -6.38 20.35
C PRO A 245 17.28 -5.99 21.56
N LEU A 246 18.61 -5.93 21.37
CA LEU A 246 19.52 -5.52 22.44
C LEU A 246 19.26 -4.06 22.84
N LEU A 247 19.57 -3.71 24.09
CA LEU A 247 19.35 -2.36 24.63
C LEU A 247 20.03 -1.29 23.74
N GLY A 248 19.23 -0.37 23.19
CA GLY A 248 19.69 0.67 22.25
C GLY A 248 19.65 0.29 20.77
N GLN A 249 19.30 -0.96 20.42
CA GLN A 249 19.02 -1.36 19.05
C GLN A 249 17.56 -1.04 18.68
N LYS A 250 17.35 -0.37 17.54
CA LYS A 250 15.99 -0.15 17.01
C LYS A 250 15.37 -1.48 16.61
N ALA A 251 14.18 -1.78 17.13
CA ALA A 251 13.41 -2.96 16.77
C ALA A 251 13.06 -3.01 15.27
N SER A 252 13.08 -4.20 14.68
CA SER A 252 12.61 -4.42 13.32
C SER A 252 11.09 -4.25 13.20
N SER A 253 10.61 -3.91 12.00
CA SER A 253 9.17 -3.73 11.74
C SER A 253 8.41 -5.04 12.00
N GLU A 254 9.02 -6.15 11.64
CA GLU A 254 8.58 -7.53 11.87
C GLU A 254 8.45 -7.83 13.37
N TYR A 255 9.44 -7.47 14.18
CA TYR A 255 9.39 -7.64 15.64
C TYR A 255 8.27 -6.80 16.30
N LEU A 256 8.00 -5.58 15.80
CA LEU A 256 6.88 -4.77 16.30
C LEU A 256 5.52 -5.41 15.94
N LYS A 257 5.36 -5.83 14.69
CA LYS A 257 4.10 -6.41 14.18
C LYS A 257 3.79 -7.80 14.74
N VAL A 258 4.80 -8.63 14.99
CA VAL A 258 4.60 -10.05 15.30
C VAL A 258 3.80 -10.28 16.60
N LYS A 259 3.89 -9.35 17.55
CA LYS A 259 3.12 -9.40 18.80
C LYS A 259 1.61 -9.25 18.54
N TYR A 260 1.22 -8.26 17.73
CA TYR A 260 -0.15 -8.10 17.25
C TYR A 260 -0.62 -9.30 16.42
N LEU A 261 0.24 -9.78 15.51
CA LEU A 261 -0.09 -10.92 14.65
C LEU A 261 -0.30 -12.20 15.47
N ARG A 262 0.47 -12.46 16.54
CA ARG A 262 0.26 -13.60 17.46
C ARG A 262 -1.11 -13.55 18.12
N GLU A 263 -1.47 -12.43 18.73
CA GLU A 263 -2.74 -12.30 19.42
C GLU A 263 -3.92 -12.33 18.45
N TYR A 264 -3.77 -11.74 17.25
CA TYR A 264 -4.78 -11.87 16.21
C TYR A 264 -4.91 -13.32 15.69
N SER A 265 -3.81 -14.06 15.59
CA SER A 265 -3.82 -15.48 15.21
C SER A 265 -4.53 -16.36 16.25
N ARG A 266 -4.36 -16.04 17.54
CA ARG A 266 -5.06 -16.69 18.67
C ARG A 266 -6.54 -16.41 18.64
N TYR A 267 -6.93 -15.15 18.47
CA TYR A 267 -8.32 -14.74 18.31
C TYR A 267 -8.98 -15.42 17.10
N LEU A 268 -8.30 -15.50 15.95
CA LEU A 268 -8.81 -16.22 14.77
C LEU A 268 -8.93 -17.73 15.01
N HIS A 269 -8.02 -18.33 15.78
CA HIS A 269 -8.11 -19.74 16.17
C HIS A 269 -9.32 -20.00 17.08
N SER A 270 -9.55 -19.18 18.11
CA SER A 270 -10.69 -19.38 19.03
C SER A 270 -12.06 -19.20 18.35
N HIS A 271 -12.12 -18.45 17.24
CA HIS A 271 -13.33 -18.22 16.43
C HIS A 271 -13.33 -19.02 15.11
N LEU A 272 -12.47 -20.03 14.96
CA LEU A 272 -12.27 -20.72 13.69
C LEU A 272 -13.53 -21.46 13.20
N ASP A 273 -14.22 -22.11 14.13
CA ASP A 273 -15.43 -22.91 13.91
C ASP A 273 -16.73 -22.17 14.29
N ILE A 274 -16.64 -20.91 14.72
CA ILE A 274 -17.78 -20.08 15.07
C ILE A 274 -18.32 -19.41 13.80
N PRO A 275 -19.66 -19.32 13.59
CA PRO A 275 -20.23 -18.58 12.47
C PRO A 275 -19.82 -17.11 12.47
N VAL A 276 -19.43 -16.57 11.31
CA VAL A 276 -18.84 -15.22 11.20
C VAL A 276 -19.82 -14.09 11.53
N ALA A 277 -21.12 -14.40 11.63
CA ALA A 277 -22.16 -13.47 12.07
C ALA A 277 -22.31 -13.36 13.61
N GLU A 278 -21.58 -14.16 14.40
CA GLU A 278 -21.70 -14.25 15.85
C GLU A 278 -20.60 -13.49 16.62
N TYR A 279 -19.50 -13.11 15.97
CA TYR A 279 -18.39 -12.36 16.56
C TYR A 279 -18.05 -11.10 15.75
N ASN A 280 -17.32 -10.14 16.32
CA ASN A 280 -16.91 -8.93 15.60
C ASN A 280 -15.56 -8.40 16.09
N VAL A 281 -14.52 -8.56 15.27
CA VAL A 281 -13.13 -8.12 15.53
C VAL A 281 -13.03 -6.65 15.98
N ASP A 282 -13.88 -5.75 15.47
CA ASP A 282 -13.86 -4.34 15.88
C ASP A 282 -14.49 -4.08 17.25
N GLN A 283 -15.27 -5.02 17.79
CA GLN A 283 -15.86 -4.95 19.14
C GLN A 283 -15.08 -5.80 20.14
N ASP A 284 -14.62 -6.97 19.72
CA ASP A 284 -13.99 -7.97 20.59
C ASP A 284 -12.53 -7.62 20.93
N LEU A 285 -11.80 -6.95 20.03
CA LEU A 285 -10.40 -6.57 20.27
C LEU A 285 -10.27 -5.21 20.98
N PRO A 286 -9.40 -5.09 22.01
CA PRO A 286 -9.22 -3.84 22.77
C PRO A 286 -8.90 -2.62 21.90
N GLY A 287 -9.48 -1.47 22.24
CA GLY A 287 -9.30 -0.23 21.48
C GLY A 287 -7.83 0.20 21.33
N ASN A 288 -7.02 0.07 22.40
CA ASN A 288 -5.59 0.39 22.35
C ASN A 288 -4.80 -0.57 21.47
N PHE A 289 -5.13 -1.87 21.49
CA PHE A 289 -4.55 -2.88 20.59
C PHE A 289 -4.79 -2.51 19.13
N LYS A 290 -6.04 -2.24 18.75
CA LYS A 290 -6.43 -1.82 17.40
C LYS A 290 -5.71 -0.54 16.96
N ASN A 291 -5.66 0.46 17.84
CA ASN A 291 -5.01 1.75 17.58
C ASN A 291 -3.49 1.61 17.33
N HIS A 292 -2.77 0.91 18.22
CA HIS A 292 -1.33 0.74 18.08
C HIS A 292 -0.99 -0.13 16.87
N TRP A 293 -1.74 -1.22 16.63
CA TRP A 293 -1.52 -2.09 15.47
C TRP A 293 -1.71 -1.35 14.15
N ALA A 294 -2.80 -0.59 14.01
CA ALA A 294 -3.08 0.19 12.81
C ALA A 294 -2.06 1.32 12.56
N LYS A 295 -1.38 1.79 13.62
CA LYS A 295 -0.29 2.76 13.58
C LYS A 295 1.12 2.13 13.58
N ASN A 296 1.27 0.81 13.57
CA ASN A 296 2.56 0.12 13.66
C ASN A 296 3.43 0.57 14.88
N LEU A 297 2.78 0.93 15.99
CA LEU A 297 3.46 1.34 17.22
C LEU A 297 3.96 0.12 18.02
N PRO A 298 4.92 0.28 18.94
CA PRO A 298 5.31 -0.79 19.85
C PRO A 298 4.15 -1.36 20.67
N PHE A 299 4.22 -2.68 20.92
CA PHE A 299 3.32 -3.40 21.80
C PHE A 299 3.63 -3.09 23.27
N LEU A 300 3.25 -1.89 23.69
CA LEU A 300 3.33 -1.35 25.04
C LEU A 300 1.91 -0.96 25.45
N ILE A 301 1.14 -1.96 25.88
CA ILE A 301 -0.26 -1.81 26.27
C ILE A 301 -0.37 -2.29 27.71
N GLU A 302 -0.64 -1.35 28.62
CA GLU A 302 -0.92 -1.63 30.03
C GLU A 302 -2.19 -2.48 30.14
N ASP A 303 -2.22 -3.39 31.12
CA ASP A 303 -3.33 -4.29 31.44
C ASP A 303 -3.89 -5.09 30.24
N TYR A 304 -3.05 -5.43 29.26
CA TYR A 304 -3.46 -6.26 28.12
C TYR A 304 -3.63 -7.74 28.51
N GLU A 305 -4.88 -8.22 28.48
CA GLU A 305 -5.18 -9.65 28.58
C GLU A 305 -4.88 -10.38 27.24
N GLU A 306 -4.03 -11.41 27.31
CA GLU A 306 -3.75 -12.27 26.17
C GLU A 306 -5.02 -12.98 25.65
N GLN A 307 -5.12 -13.12 24.33
CA GLN A 307 -6.22 -13.83 23.68
C GLN A 307 -6.21 -15.33 24.05
N PRO A 308 -7.30 -16.09 23.86
CA PRO A 308 -7.33 -17.51 24.20
C PRO A 308 -6.15 -18.28 23.58
N GLY A 309 -5.50 -19.14 24.36
CA GLY A 309 -4.44 -20.02 23.85
C GLY A 309 -4.99 -21.06 22.85
N LEU A 310 -4.11 -21.69 22.08
CA LEU A 310 -4.49 -22.74 21.13
C LEU A 310 -5.25 -23.89 21.83
N GLN A 311 -6.53 -24.03 21.49
CA GLN A 311 -7.41 -25.05 22.05
C GLN A 311 -7.22 -26.41 21.35
N PRO A 312 -6.93 -27.52 22.06
CA PRO A 312 -6.68 -28.83 21.44
C PRO A 312 -7.86 -29.42 20.64
N HIS A 313 -9.09 -28.97 20.91
CA HIS A 313 -10.28 -29.42 20.21
C HIS A 313 -10.51 -28.68 18.88
N ILE A 314 -9.96 -27.47 18.71
CA ILE A 314 -10.03 -26.70 17.48
C ILE A 314 -8.83 -27.06 16.60
N LYS A 315 -9.06 -27.87 15.56
CA LYS A 315 -8.01 -28.31 14.64
C LYS A 315 -7.66 -27.21 13.63
N ASP A 316 -6.40 -27.16 13.22
CA ASP A 316 -5.95 -26.33 12.08
C ASP A 316 -6.76 -26.63 10.81
N VAL A 317 -6.77 -25.67 9.88
CA VAL A 317 -7.46 -25.80 8.59
C VAL A 317 -6.71 -26.77 7.68
N LEU A 318 -7.46 -27.67 7.03
CA LEU A 318 -6.92 -28.63 6.07
C LEU A 318 -7.03 -28.07 4.65
N PRO A 319 -6.03 -28.30 3.77
CA PRO A 319 -6.16 -27.95 2.35
C PRO A 319 -7.32 -28.72 1.71
N GLN A 320 -8.20 -28.01 1.00
CA GLN A 320 -9.28 -28.60 0.21
C GLN A 320 -8.86 -28.70 -1.26
N ASN A 321 -9.29 -29.76 -1.94
CA ASN A 321 -9.14 -29.84 -3.40
C ASN A 321 -10.31 -29.13 -4.09
N PHE A 322 -10.09 -28.58 -5.28
CA PHE A 322 -11.16 -27.98 -6.08
C PHE A 322 -12.24 -29.02 -6.43
N ASP A 323 -11.81 -30.25 -6.76
CA ASP A 323 -12.71 -31.35 -7.16
C ASP A 323 -13.62 -31.86 -6.03
N SER A 324 -13.31 -31.59 -4.76
CA SER A 324 -14.16 -31.99 -3.62
C SER A 324 -15.37 -31.08 -3.40
N TYR A 325 -15.44 -29.92 -4.05
CA TYR A 325 -16.61 -29.05 -4.02
C TYR A 325 -17.67 -29.53 -5.03
N SER A 326 -18.96 -29.27 -4.75
CA SER A 326 -20.04 -29.57 -5.70
C SER A 326 -19.93 -28.69 -6.96
N SER A 327 -20.57 -29.10 -8.05
CA SER A 327 -20.60 -28.37 -9.32
C SER A 327 -21.04 -26.90 -9.18
N GLU A 328 -21.97 -26.63 -8.28
CA GLU A 328 -22.51 -25.30 -8.00
C GLU A 328 -21.47 -24.43 -7.26
N VAL A 329 -20.73 -25.01 -6.33
CA VAL A 329 -19.68 -24.33 -5.56
C VAL A 329 -18.41 -24.13 -6.40
N GLN A 330 -18.03 -25.10 -7.24
CA GLN A 330 -16.96 -24.91 -8.24
C GLN A 330 -17.28 -23.73 -9.18
N LYS A 331 -18.52 -23.66 -9.68
CA LYS A 331 -19.00 -22.53 -10.50
C LYS A 331 -18.99 -21.20 -9.74
N LEU A 332 -19.36 -21.20 -8.45
CA LEU A 332 -19.29 -20.04 -7.57
C LEU A 332 -17.83 -19.54 -7.44
N ILE A 333 -16.88 -20.44 -7.16
CA ILE A 333 -15.44 -20.13 -7.03
C ILE A 333 -14.91 -19.52 -8.33
N CYS A 334 -15.17 -20.13 -9.49
CA CYS A 334 -14.70 -19.57 -10.77
C CYS A 334 -15.33 -18.22 -11.11
N THR A 335 -16.58 -17.98 -10.69
CA THR A 335 -17.25 -16.69 -10.86
C THR A 335 -16.62 -15.63 -9.96
N ALA A 336 -16.32 -15.97 -8.69
CA ALA A 336 -15.61 -15.10 -7.77
C ALA A 336 -14.19 -14.75 -8.28
N ASP A 337 -13.41 -15.74 -8.72
CA ASP A 337 -12.07 -15.52 -9.27
C ASP A 337 -12.10 -14.58 -10.49
N HIS A 338 -13.11 -14.71 -11.36
CA HIS A 338 -13.31 -13.81 -12.49
C HIS A 338 -13.64 -12.37 -12.05
N LEU A 339 -14.64 -12.19 -11.18
CA LEU A 339 -15.07 -10.87 -10.70
C LEU A 339 -13.95 -10.15 -9.94
N GLY A 340 -13.22 -10.87 -9.09
CA GLY A 340 -12.06 -10.35 -8.37
C GLY A 340 -10.93 -9.90 -9.29
N ALA A 341 -10.66 -10.62 -10.38
CA ALA A 341 -9.63 -10.26 -11.35
C ALA A 341 -9.98 -9.01 -12.18
N LEU A 342 -11.24 -8.57 -12.23
CA LEU A 342 -11.63 -7.26 -12.79
C LEU A 342 -11.23 -6.08 -11.88
N MET A 343 -11.09 -6.34 -10.58
CA MET A 343 -10.66 -5.37 -9.56
C MET A 343 -9.15 -5.15 -9.51
N GLN A 344 -8.36 -5.89 -10.29
CA GLN A 344 -6.91 -5.74 -10.29
C GLN A 344 -6.52 -4.38 -10.90
N TYR A 345 -5.81 -3.57 -10.11
CA TYR A 345 -5.07 -2.44 -10.65
C TYR A 345 -3.92 -2.93 -11.52
N ASP A 346 -3.97 -2.57 -12.79
CA ASP A 346 -2.96 -2.85 -13.79
C ASP A 346 -2.02 -1.63 -13.86
N THR A 347 -1.14 -1.49 -12.86
CA THR A 347 -0.26 -0.32 -12.63
C THR A 347 0.98 -0.69 -11.81
N PRO A 348 2.14 -0.01 -11.99
CA PRO A 348 3.32 -0.20 -11.14
C PRO A 348 3.04 -0.16 -9.64
N GLY A 349 3.70 -1.05 -8.91
CA GLY A 349 3.54 -1.24 -7.46
C GLY A 349 2.33 -2.09 -7.03
N PHE A 350 1.51 -2.58 -7.97
CA PHE A 350 0.36 -3.46 -7.68
C PHE A 350 0.54 -4.82 -8.34
N LEU A 351 0.74 -5.85 -7.51
CA LEU A 351 0.82 -7.24 -7.97
C LEU A 351 -0.55 -7.90 -8.01
N PRO A 352 -0.79 -8.86 -8.93
CA PRO A 352 -1.96 -9.71 -8.88
C PRO A 352 -1.88 -10.65 -7.67
N ASN A 353 -2.94 -10.67 -6.86
CA ASN A 353 -3.06 -11.58 -5.71
C ASN A 353 -4.33 -12.44 -5.85
N ARG A 354 -4.15 -13.74 -6.13
CA ARG A 354 -5.26 -14.68 -6.37
C ARG A 354 -6.18 -14.83 -5.16
N ARG A 355 -5.61 -14.82 -3.95
CA ARG A 355 -6.34 -14.95 -2.68
C ARG A 355 -7.24 -13.73 -2.43
N ILE A 356 -6.72 -12.53 -2.69
CA ILE A 356 -7.50 -11.28 -2.63
C ILE A 356 -8.57 -11.26 -3.75
N HIS A 357 -8.23 -11.64 -4.98
CA HIS A 357 -9.21 -11.70 -6.07
C HIS A 357 -10.40 -12.56 -5.68
N ARG A 358 -10.17 -13.80 -5.23
CA ARG A 358 -11.26 -14.68 -4.76
C ARG A 358 -12.07 -14.06 -3.63
N ALA A 359 -11.39 -13.52 -2.61
CA ALA A 359 -12.06 -12.92 -1.46
C ALA A 359 -13.02 -11.79 -1.87
N MET A 360 -12.55 -10.89 -2.73
CA MET A 360 -13.34 -9.74 -3.15
C MET A 360 -14.42 -10.11 -4.16
N GLY A 361 -14.19 -11.14 -4.99
CA GLY A 361 -15.23 -11.73 -5.84
C GLY A 361 -16.35 -12.43 -5.04
N LEU A 362 -15.99 -13.19 -4.00
CA LEU A 362 -16.96 -13.77 -3.06
C LEU A 362 -17.72 -12.68 -2.29
N ALA A 363 -17.03 -11.61 -1.87
CA ALA A 363 -17.66 -10.43 -1.27
C ALA A 363 -18.66 -9.77 -2.23
N THR A 364 -18.31 -9.55 -3.50
CA THR A 364 -19.22 -9.00 -4.50
C THR A 364 -20.47 -9.86 -4.69
N LEU A 365 -20.32 -11.19 -4.76
CA LEU A 365 -21.44 -12.12 -4.87
C LEU A 365 -22.31 -12.14 -3.61
N GLU A 366 -21.71 -12.05 -2.43
CA GLU A 366 -22.45 -11.98 -1.16
C GLU A 366 -23.18 -10.65 -0.99
N VAL A 367 -22.56 -9.51 -1.34
CA VAL A 367 -23.21 -8.19 -1.37
C VAL A 367 -24.38 -8.20 -2.35
N MET A 368 -24.20 -8.74 -3.56
CA MET A 368 -25.29 -8.92 -4.53
C MET A 368 -26.46 -9.70 -3.92
N GLN A 369 -26.18 -10.86 -3.30
CA GLN A 369 -27.21 -11.70 -2.67
C GLN A 369 -27.90 -10.99 -1.50
N ALA A 370 -27.16 -10.27 -0.65
CA ALA A 370 -27.70 -9.53 0.50
C ALA A 370 -28.57 -8.33 0.07
N MET A 371 -28.15 -7.59 -0.94
CA MET A 371 -28.91 -6.45 -1.48
C MET A 371 -30.16 -6.92 -2.21
N HIS A 372 -30.06 -7.96 -3.06
CA HIS A 372 -31.22 -8.54 -3.71
C HIS A 372 -32.26 -9.02 -2.68
N ARG A 373 -31.83 -9.75 -1.63
CA ARG A 373 -32.69 -10.13 -0.49
C ARG A 373 -33.33 -8.92 0.20
N THR A 374 -32.61 -7.81 0.35
CA THR A 374 -33.10 -6.56 0.99
C THR A 374 -34.11 -5.79 0.14
N TRP A 375 -33.99 -5.87 -1.19
CA TRP A 375 -34.91 -5.24 -2.13
C TRP A 375 -36.16 -6.09 -2.36
N SER A 376 -36.06 -7.42 -2.38
CA SER A 376 -37.23 -8.31 -2.42
C SER A 376 -37.97 -8.37 -1.08
N ASN A 377 -37.25 -8.46 0.04
CA ASN A 377 -37.82 -8.58 1.38
C ASN A 377 -37.45 -7.38 2.26
N SER A 378 -38.46 -6.63 2.72
CA SER A 378 -38.24 -5.40 3.50
C SER A 378 -37.61 -5.57 4.89
N LYS A 379 -37.36 -6.81 5.34
CA LYS A 379 -36.65 -7.11 6.59
C LYS A 379 -35.69 -8.29 6.35
N VAL A 380 -34.47 -8.17 6.86
CA VAL A 380 -33.40 -9.18 6.75
C VAL A 380 -32.95 -9.58 8.16
N ARG A 381 -32.52 -10.83 8.34
CA ARG A 381 -31.94 -11.27 9.62
C ARG A 381 -30.46 -10.93 9.65
N VAL A 382 -30.07 -9.96 10.47
CA VAL A 382 -28.68 -9.52 10.68
C VAL A 382 -28.31 -9.78 12.14
N ASN A 383 -27.23 -10.53 12.38
CA ASN A 383 -26.76 -10.95 13.70
C ASN A 383 -27.89 -11.50 14.58
N GLY A 384 -28.63 -12.48 14.03
CA GLY A 384 -29.79 -13.12 14.66
C GLY A 384 -31.07 -12.28 14.74
N LYS A 385 -31.02 -10.95 14.58
CA LYS A 385 -32.16 -10.02 14.71
C LYS A 385 -32.75 -9.63 13.35
N THR A 386 -34.07 -9.65 13.23
CA THR A 386 -34.77 -9.23 12.00
C THR A 386 -34.90 -7.71 11.95
N ARG A 387 -34.03 -7.04 11.16
CA ARG A 387 -34.02 -5.57 10.98
C ARG A 387 -33.83 -5.19 9.51
N GLN A 388 -33.96 -3.90 9.20
CA GLN A 388 -33.55 -3.40 7.89
C GLN A 388 -32.02 -3.35 7.84
N MET A 389 -31.45 -3.92 6.78
CA MET A 389 -30.01 -3.83 6.47
C MET A 389 -29.62 -2.37 6.26
N GLN A 390 -28.58 -1.92 6.94
CA GLN A 390 -27.99 -0.58 6.84
C GLN A 390 -26.83 -0.57 5.86
N TRP A 391 -26.38 0.61 5.43
CA TRP A 391 -25.20 0.76 4.57
C TRP A 391 -23.98 0.07 5.20
N ARG A 392 -23.77 0.21 6.52
CA ARG A 392 -22.63 -0.40 7.22
C ARG A 392 -22.62 -1.92 7.10
N ASP A 393 -23.78 -2.57 7.26
CA ASP A 393 -23.90 -4.03 7.11
C ASP A 393 -23.50 -4.51 5.69
N MET A 394 -23.69 -3.66 4.67
CA MET A 394 -23.30 -3.94 3.28
C MET A 394 -21.78 -3.89 3.09
N PHE A 395 -21.12 -2.89 3.68
CA PHE A 395 -19.66 -2.79 3.63
C PHE A 395 -18.99 -3.82 4.54
N ASP A 396 -19.59 -4.18 5.68
CA ASP A 396 -19.08 -5.21 6.60
C ASP A 396 -18.91 -6.57 5.91
N ILE A 397 -19.78 -6.93 4.95
CA ILE A 397 -19.63 -8.13 4.11
C ILE A 397 -18.29 -8.12 3.36
N ALA A 398 -17.93 -6.99 2.75
CA ALA A 398 -16.66 -6.87 2.02
C ALA A 398 -15.45 -6.72 2.97
N VAL A 399 -15.63 -6.06 4.12
CA VAL A 399 -14.61 -5.95 5.17
C VAL A 399 -14.23 -7.32 5.73
N LYS A 400 -15.18 -8.21 6.05
CA LYS A 400 -14.85 -9.55 6.59
C LYS A 400 -14.00 -10.38 5.61
N TRP A 401 -14.34 -10.37 4.32
CA TRP A 401 -13.59 -11.09 3.29
C TRP A 401 -12.20 -10.50 3.12
N ARG A 402 -12.07 -9.16 3.00
CA ARG A 402 -10.75 -8.52 2.90
C ARG A 402 -9.89 -8.76 4.15
N ARG A 403 -10.47 -8.77 5.35
CA ARG A 403 -9.79 -8.99 6.63
C ARG A 403 -9.22 -10.40 6.73
N ILE A 404 -9.99 -11.44 6.39
CA ILE A 404 -9.52 -12.84 6.42
C ILE A 404 -8.54 -13.14 5.26
N ALA A 405 -8.64 -12.40 4.15
CA ALA A 405 -7.84 -12.62 2.95
C ALA A 405 -6.37 -12.14 3.03
N ASP A 406 -5.99 -11.34 4.02
CA ASP A 406 -4.59 -10.99 4.30
C ASP A 406 -4.44 -10.51 5.77
N PRO A 407 -4.03 -11.39 6.70
CA PRO A 407 -3.98 -11.10 8.13
C PRO A 407 -2.77 -10.23 8.56
N ASP A 408 -1.86 -9.90 7.65
CA ASP A 408 -0.74 -8.96 7.88
C ASP A 408 -1.24 -7.54 8.12
N GLN A 409 -2.25 -7.14 7.35
CA GLN A 409 -2.74 -5.77 7.30
C GLN A 409 -4.05 -5.65 8.06
N PRO A 410 -4.07 -4.95 9.23
CA PRO A 410 -5.31 -4.71 9.95
C PRO A 410 -6.27 -3.90 9.08
N VAL A 411 -7.46 -4.46 8.88
CA VAL A 411 -8.59 -3.79 8.23
C VAL A 411 -9.63 -3.59 9.32
N LEU A 412 -9.65 -2.39 9.88
CA LEU A 412 -10.43 -2.00 11.06
C LEU A 412 -11.15 -0.68 10.80
N TRP A 413 -12.36 -0.55 11.34
CA TRP A 413 -13.15 0.69 11.24
C TRP A 413 -12.57 1.79 12.11
N LEU A 414 -12.26 2.93 11.50
CA LEU A 414 -11.59 4.04 12.18
C LEU A 414 -12.50 4.75 13.19
N ASP A 415 -13.81 4.80 12.93
CA ASP A 415 -14.81 5.33 13.86
C ASP A 415 -15.06 4.44 15.09
N GLN A 416 -14.45 3.24 15.12
CA GLN A 416 -14.45 2.34 16.27
C GLN A 416 -13.07 2.30 16.99
N MET A 417 -12.20 3.27 16.72
CA MET A 417 -10.95 3.51 17.46
C MET A 417 -11.19 4.34 18.74
N PRO A 418 -10.26 4.33 19.72
CA PRO A 418 -10.37 5.16 20.93
C PRO A 418 -10.52 6.65 20.61
N ALA A 419 -11.35 7.36 21.37
CA ALA A 419 -11.68 8.77 21.13
C ALA A 419 -10.46 9.69 20.99
N ARG A 420 -9.36 9.46 21.75
CA ARG A 420 -8.10 10.23 21.63
C ARG A 420 -7.44 10.12 20.24
N SER A 421 -7.72 9.06 19.49
CA SER A 421 -7.24 8.88 18.11
C SER A 421 -8.15 9.52 17.08
N LEU A 422 -9.46 9.59 17.34
CA LEU A 422 -10.42 10.34 16.51
C LEU A 422 -10.25 11.85 16.68
N SER A 423 -10.05 12.33 17.91
CA SER A 423 -9.87 13.76 18.19
C SER A 423 -8.55 14.33 17.69
N ARG A 424 -7.49 13.51 17.59
CA ARG A 424 -6.23 13.85 16.90
C ARG A 424 -6.28 13.61 15.38
N GLY A 425 -7.36 12.99 14.89
CA GLY A 425 -7.45 12.41 13.54
C GLY A 425 -6.64 11.11 13.40
N PHE A 426 -7.28 10.04 12.93
CA PHE A 426 -6.55 8.91 12.36
C PHE A 426 -6.18 9.29 10.93
N ASN A 427 -5.20 10.17 10.81
CA ASN A 427 -4.82 10.76 9.54
C ASN A 427 -4.21 9.69 8.63
N ASN A 428 -4.91 9.33 7.57
CA ASN A 428 -4.35 8.48 6.53
C ASN A 428 -3.38 9.31 5.68
N HIS A 429 -2.10 9.30 6.05
CA HIS A 429 -1.03 10.04 5.37
C HIS A 429 -0.52 9.26 4.15
N ILE A 430 -0.93 9.70 2.96
CA ILE A 430 -0.41 9.24 1.68
C ILE A 430 0.72 10.16 1.27
N ASN A 431 1.94 9.83 1.66
CA ASN A 431 3.12 10.59 1.25
C ASN A 431 3.42 10.30 -0.23
N LEU A 432 3.32 11.35 -1.04
CA LEU A 432 3.64 11.38 -2.46
C LEU A 432 5.15 11.60 -2.64
N ILE A 433 5.71 12.56 -1.90
CA ILE A 433 7.15 12.76 -1.71
C ILE A 433 7.44 12.87 -0.20
N ARG A 434 8.49 12.20 0.29
CA ARG A 434 9.08 12.45 1.61
C ARG A 434 10.59 12.57 1.51
N GLY A 435 11.11 13.79 1.64
CA GLY A 435 12.50 14.12 1.42
C GLY A 435 12.91 13.79 -0.01
N GLN A 436 13.57 12.65 -0.18
CA GLN A 436 14.05 12.16 -1.47
C GLN A 436 13.29 10.91 -1.98
N ILE A 437 12.36 10.38 -1.19
CA ILE A 437 11.57 9.18 -1.53
C ILE A 437 10.29 9.62 -2.26
N ILE A 438 10.07 9.09 -3.46
CA ILE A 438 8.85 9.31 -4.25
C ILE A 438 8.01 8.03 -4.27
N ASN A 439 6.71 8.15 -4.03
CA ASN A 439 5.78 7.02 -4.01
C ASN A 439 5.24 6.73 -5.43
N ILE A 440 5.85 5.76 -6.11
CA ILE A 440 5.57 5.48 -7.53
C ILE A 440 4.11 5.10 -7.83
N ARG A 441 3.38 4.53 -6.86
CA ARG A 441 1.97 4.14 -7.02
C ARG A 441 1.08 5.32 -7.40
N TYR A 442 1.40 6.51 -6.89
CA TYR A 442 0.62 7.73 -7.06
C TYR A 442 1.24 8.70 -8.07
N LEU A 443 2.37 8.35 -8.70
CA LEU A 443 3.10 9.19 -9.66
C LEU A 443 2.19 9.76 -10.76
N ALA A 444 1.26 8.93 -11.26
CA ALA A 444 0.28 9.28 -12.28
C ALA A 444 -0.71 10.40 -11.85
N TYR A 445 -0.89 10.61 -10.56
CA TYR A 445 -1.82 11.59 -10.01
C TYR A 445 -1.18 12.94 -9.68
N PHE A 446 0.14 13.07 -9.80
CA PHE A 446 0.84 14.32 -9.48
C PHE A 446 0.29 15.47 -10.31
N ASP A 447 0.18 15.33 -11.63
CA ASP A 447 -0.35 16.39 -12.51
C ASP A 447 -1.77 16.82 -12.11
N ASN A 448 -2.68 15.88 -11.86
CA ASN A 448 -4.05 16.18 -11.42
C ASN A 448 -4.08 16.91 -10.07
N ILE A 449 -3.25 16.49 -9.11
CA ILE A 449 -3.16 17.11 -7.78
C ILE A 449 -2.52 18.50 -7.88
N LEU A 450 -1.54 18.68 -8.77
CA LEU A 450 -0.90 19.97 -9.05
C LEU A 450 -1.84 20.96 -9.76
N ASP A 451 -2.67 20.49 -10.69
CA ASP A 451 -3.71 21.31 -11.30
C ASP A 451 -4.78 21.71 -10.27
N PHE A 452 -5.23 20.77 -9.43
CA PHE A 452 -6.10 21.08 -8.29
C PHE A 452 -5.48 22.11 -7.32
N ILE A 453 -4.18 22.02 -7.03
CA ILE A 453 -3.46 23.01 -6.22
C ILE A 453 -3.49 24.38 -6.90
N LYS A 454 -3.19 24.47 -8.21
CA LYS A 454 -3.24 25.74 -8.97
C LYS A 454 -4.63 26.38 -8.90
N ASP A 455 -5.67 25.60 -9.15
CA ASP A 455 -7.06 26.08 -9.11
C ASP A 455 -7.42 26.64 -7.72
N ARG A 456 -7.02 25.95 -6.64
CA ARG A 456 -7.27 26.43 -5.28
C ARG A 456 -6.47 27.68 -4.93
N ILE A 457 -5.21 27.78 -5.36
CA ILE A 457 -4.38 28.99 -5.18
C ILE A 457 -5.04 30.20 -5.84
N LEU A 458 -5.55 30.06 -7.07
CA LEU A 458 -6.25 31.12 -7.78
C LEU A 458 -7.50 31.60 -7.01
N VAL A 459 -8.21 30.69 -6.33
CA VAL A 459 -9.36 31.03 -5.47
C VAL A 459 -8.93 31.73 -4.17
N TYR A 460 -7.84 31.30 -3.53
CA TYR A 460 -7.37 31.90 -2.26
C TYR A 460 -6.79 33.31 -2.43
N HIS A 461 -6.25 33.66 -3.61
CA HIS A 461 -5.60 34.97 -3.87
C HIS A 461 -6.47 35.98 -4.65
N GLY A 462 -7.79 35.83 -4.63
CA GLY A 462 -8.72 36.60 -5.45
C GLY A 462 -8.52 38.13 -5.47
N ASP A 463 -8.43 38.66 -6.68
CA ASP A 463 -8.62 40.07 -7.11
C ASP A 463 -7.73 41.19 -6.51
N THR A 464 -6.88 40.90 -5.52
CA THR A 464 -6.11 41.95 -4.83
C THR A 464 -4.79 42.34 -5.50
N GLU A 465 -4.29 41.59 -6.49
CA GLU A 465 -3.07 42.01 -7.22
C GLU A 465 -2.92 41.47 -8.66
N LYS A 466 -3.88 41.80 -9.54
CA LYS A 466 -3.84 41.54 -11.00
C LYS A 466 -2.56 41.98 -11.74
N ARG A 467 -1.75 42.88 -11.15
CA ARG A 467 -0.41 43.27 -11.67
C ARG A 467 0.74 42.36 -11.24
N THR A 468 0.55 41.60 -10.18
CA THR A 468 1.52 40.63 -9.66
C THR A 468 1.23 39.24 -10.25
N GLU A 469 -0.04 38.94 -10.55
CA GLU A 469 -0.48 37.79 -11.36
C GLU A 469 0.30 37.69 -12.69
N GLU A 470 0.25 38.72 -13.54
CA GLU A 470 0.99 38.73 -14.81
C GLU A 470 2.51 38.60 -14.60
N ASN A 471 3.09 39.21 -13.56
CA ASN A 471 4.54 39.13 -13.32
C ASN A 471 4.99 37.77 -12.77
N ILE A 472 4.19 37.10 -11.94
CA ILE A 472 4.48 35.77 -11.42
C ILE A 472 4.24 34.72 -12.51
N PHE A 473 3.07 34.71 -13.14
CA PHE A 473 2.75 33.71 -14.16
C PHE A 473 3.54 33.91 -15.46
N ASN A 474 3.89 35.13 -15.88
CA ASN A 474 4.83 35.29 -16.99
C ASN A 474 6.24 34.84 -16.61
N ARG A 475 6.72 35.04 -15.37
CA ARG A 475 8.02 34.45 -14.94
C ARG A 475 7.98 32.91 -14.93
N ILE A 476 6.87 32.32 -14.48
CA ILE A 476 6.62 30.85 -14.52
C ILE A 476 6.46 30.33 -15.96
N SER A 477 6.02 31.17 -16.91
CA SER A 477 5.82 30.81 -18.32
C SER A 477 7.05 31.07 -19.21
N ILE A 478 7.93 32.00 -18.81
CA ILE A 478 9.21 32.29 -19.48
C ILE A 478 10.25 31.22 -19.14
N GLU A 479 10.23 30.70 -17.91
CA GLU A 479 10.86 29.41 -17.64
C GLU A 479 10.00 28.28 -18.25
N LYS A 480 10.63 27.26 -18.85
CA LYS A 480 9.91 26.17 -19.54
C LYS A 480 8.86 25.53 -18.61
N PRO A 481 7.74 24.97 -19.14
CA PRO A 481 6.65 24.36 -18.35
C PRO A 481 7.03 23.11 -17.50
N ARG A 482 8.33 22.84 -17.31
CA ARG A 482 8.94 21.76 -16.51
C ARG A 482 9.46 22.21 -15.14
N LYS A 483 9.08 23.41 -14.70
CA LYS A 483 9.53 24.04 -13.44
C LYS A 483 8.37 24.51 -12.55
N VAL A 484 7.13 24.27 -12.96
CA VAL A 484 5.94 24.91 -12.35
C VAL A 484 5.77 24.49 -10.88
N VAL A 485 5.98 23.21 -10.57
CA VAL A 485 5.93 22.67 -9.20
C VAL A 485 6.97 23.33 -8.30
N PHE A 486 8.19 23.47 -8.80
CA PHE A 486 9.29 24.10 -8.07
C PHE A 486 9.02 25.58 -7.81
N CYS A 487 8.63 26.33 -8.85
CA CYS A 487 8.36 27.74 -8.73
C CYS A 487 7.19 28.01 -7.77
N LEU A 488 6.16 27.17 -7.76
CA LEU A 488 5.08 27.22 -6.75
C LEU A 488 5.62 26.93 -5.33
N CYS A 489 6.28 25.78 -5.12
CA CYS A 489 6.77 25.40 -3.79
C CYS A 489 7.80 26.40 -3.23
N VAL A 490 8.75 26.86 -4.05
CA VAL A 490 9.75 27.87 -3.66
C VAL A 490 9.15 29.25 -3.46
N TYR A 491 8.08 29.61 -4.19
CA TYR A 491 7.35 30.84 -3.95
C TYR A 491 6.69 30.81 -2.57
N PHE A 492 5.93 29.77 -2.24
CA PHE A 492 5.31 29.62 -0.91
C PHE A 492 6.34 29.54 0.22
N LEU A 493 7.37 28.70 0.09
CA LEU A 493 8.44 28.57 1.09
C LEU A 493 9.26 29.86 1.28
N LYS A 494 9.30 30.77 0.28
CA LYS A 494 9.90 32.11 0.44
C LYS A 494 8.94 33.14 1.03
N GLN A 495 7.64 33.01 0.81
CA GLN A 495 6.65 33.98 1.27
C GLN A 495 6.31 33.81 2.76
N PHE A 496 6.29 32.57 3.27
CA PHE A 496 6.02 32.24 4.68
C PHE A 496 7.26 32.23 5.59
N ASN A 497 8.25 33.10 5.32
CA ASN A 497 9.49 33.16 6.09
C ASN A 497 9.37 33.96 7.40
N SER A 498 8.42 33.58 8.28
CA SER A 498 8.21 34.23 9.59
C SER A 498 8.04 33.25 10.74
N LYS A 499 9.16 32.66 11.17
CA LYS A 499 9.39 31.95 12.46
C LYS A 499 8.62 30.64 12.72
N THR A 500 7.54 30.32 12.01
CA THR A 500 6.82 29.05 12.14
C THR A 500 7.22 28.05 11.04
N ARG A 501 6.92 26.76 11.22
CA ARG A 501 7.22 25.66 10.27
C ARG A 501 6.13 25.52 9.18
N ASP A 502 5.45 26.61 8.85
CA ASP A 502 4.15 26.51 8.20
C ASP A 502 4.32 26.33 6.69
N GLY A 503 4.09 25.09 6.25
CA GLY A 503 3.98 24.75 4.83
C GLY A 503 2.61 25.13 4.24
N PHE A 504 2.45 24.84 2.95
CA PHE A 504 1.20 25.06 2.25
C PHE A 504 0.22 23.92 2.52
N THR A 505 -0.98 24.24 3.00
CA THR A 505 -2.03 23.25 3.31
C THR A 505 -3.34 23.67 2.65
N VAL A 506 -3.96 22.78 1.86
CA VAL A 506 -5.24 23.05 1.16
C VAL A 506 -6.18 21.86 1.28
N ASN A 507 -7.43 22.12 1.63
CA ASN A 507 -8.49 21.12 1.65
C ASN A 507 -9.28 21.11 0.34
N SER A 508 -9.62 19.92 -0.16
CA SER A 508 -10.68 19.77 -1.15
C SER A 508 -12.05 19.94 -0.50
N LYS A 509 -13.00 20.36 -1.32
CA LYS A 509 -14.40 20.54 -0.93
C LYS A 509 -15.25 19.55 -1.69
N VAL A 510 -16.11 18.85 -0.96
CA VAL A 510 -16.96 17.78 -1.46
C VAL A 510 -18.41 18.25 -1.30
N PRO A 511 -19.17 18.49 -2.39
CA PRO A 511 -20.55 18.94 -2.28
C PRO A 511 -21.43 17.86 -1.64
N SER A 512 -22.42 18.27 -0.86
CA SER A 512 -23.49 17.38 -0.34
C SER A 512 -24.57 17.18 -1.41
N MET A 513 -25.08 15.94 -1.55
CA MET A 513 -26.28 15.64 -2.34
C MET A 513 -27.56 15.83 -1.52
N LYS A 514 -27.48 15.65 -0.19
CA LYS A 514 -28.57 15.81 0.77
C LYS A 514 -28.91 17.27 1.05
N ASP A 515 -27.91 18.08 1.38
CA ASP A 515 -28.05 19.48 1.81
C ASP A 515 -27.54 20.42 0.70
N SER A 516 -28.45 20.91 -0.16
CA SER A 516 -28.10 21.78 -1.29
C SER A 516 -27.32 23.03 -0.88
N GLY A 517 -26.15 23.25 -1.49
CA GLY A 517 -25.26 24.38 -1.20
C GLY A 517 -24.30 24.16 -0.02
N LYS A 518 -24.32 22.99 0.62
CA LYS A 518 -23.39 22.59 1.67
C LYS A 518 -22.20 21.82 1.09
N GLU A 519 -21.00 22.12 1.58
CA GLU A 519 -19.78 21.39 1.24
C GLU A 519 -19.13 20.81 2.50
N TYR A 520 -18.56 19.61 2.39
CA TYR A 520 -17.74 18.96 3.41
C TYR A 520 -16.26 19.06 3.05
N ASP A 521 -15.38 18.99 4.04
CA ASP A 521 -13.94 18.83 3.79
C ASP A 521 -13.65 17.42 3.25
N GLY A 522 -13.01 17.36 2.08
CA GLY A 522 -12.56 16.14 1.42
C GLY A 522 -11.21 15.68 1.96
N PHE A 523 -10.19 15.74 1.11
CA PHE A 523 -8.81 15.44 1.47
C PHE A 523 -8.00 16.73 1.64
N THR A 524 -7.02 16.70 2.51
CA THR A 524 -6.05 17.77 2.72
C THR A 524 -4.78 17.45 1.94
N ILE A 525 -4.26 18.41 1.19
CA ILE A 525 -2.92 18.39 0.64
C ILE A 525 -2.02 19.19 1.57
N THR A 526 -0.89 18.62 1.97
CA THR A 526 0.14 19.31 2.74
C THR A 526 1.46 19.27 1.96
N ILE A 527 2.06 20.44 1.76
CA ILE A 527 3.41 20.62 1.20
C ILE A 527 4.24 21.42 2.20
N THR A 528 5.12 20.72 2.92
CA THR A 528 6.09 21.33 3.85
C THR A 528 7.51 21.12 3.36
N GLY A 529 8.43 22.00 3.76
CA GLY A 529 9.85 21.90 3.45
C GLY A 529 10.71 22.24 4.66
N ASP A 530 11.78 21.50 4.88
CA ASP A 530 12.76 21.83 5.93
C ASP A 530 13.89 22.74 5.42
N ARG A 531 14.76 23.18 6.34
CA ARG A 531 15.92 24.05 6.02
C ARG A 531 17.04 23.35 5.22
N VAL A 532 16.96 22.02 5.07
CA VAL A 532 17.94 21.17 4.37
C VAL A 532 17.45 20.88 2.93
N GLY A 533 16.22 21.28 2.59
CA GLY A 533 15.61 21.05 1.28
C GLY A 533 14.80 19.75 1.19
N ASN A 534 14.57 19.04 2.31
CA ASN A 534 13.65 17.90 2.31
C ASN A 534 12.22 18.41 2.21
N MET A 535 11.51 17.97 1.17
CA MET A 535 10.09 18.28 0.97
C MET A 535 9.22 17.10 1.41
N LEU A 536 8.18 17.38 2.19
CA LEU A 536 7.08 16.44 2.43
C LEU A 536 5.87 16.93 1.62
N PHE A 537 5.45 16.13 0.66
CA PHE A 537 4.21 16.31 -0.11
C PHE A 537 3.31 15.13 0.23
N SER A 538 2.25 15.38 1.01
CA SER A 538 1.30 14.38 1.47
C SER A 538 -0.13 14.72 1.05
N VAL A 539 -0.91 13.68 0.80
CA VAL A 539 -2.38 13.71 0.77
C VAL A 539 -2.87 13.05 2.03
N GLU A 540 -3.71 13.74 2.78
CA GLU A 540 -4.12 13.37 4.14
C GLU A 540 -5.64 13.36 4.20
N THR A 541 -6.22 12.28 4.71
CA THR A 541 -7.66 12.24 5.01
C THR A 541 -7.84 12.27 6.51
N GLN A 542 -8.36 13.38 7.03
CA GLN A 542 -8.65 13.54 8.45
C GLN A 542 -9.92 12.75 8.81
N THR A 543 -9.89 11.99 9.91
CA THR A 543 -11.07 11.26 10.41
C THR A 543 -11.49 11.80 11.78
N THR A 544 -11.76 13.11 11.84
CA THR A 544 -12.35 13.73 13.04
C THR A 544 -13.79 13.24 13.23
N GLU A 545 -14.29 13.32 14.46
CA GLU A 545 -15.64 12.87 14.80
C GLU A 545 -16.71 13.63 13.99
N ASP A 546 -16.65 14.96 13.95
CA ASP A 546 -17.59 15.80 13.20
C ASP A 546 -17.64 15.46 11.71
N ARG A 547 -16.47 15.31 11.07
CA ARG A 547 -16.38 14.94 9.64
C ARG A 547 -16.95 13.55 9.42
N THR A 548 -16.64 12.61 10.31
CA THR A 548 -17.15 11.24 10.22
C THR A 548 -18.67 11.22 10.31
N GLN A 549 -19.27 11.95 11.25
CA GLN A 549 -20.73 12.06 11.39
C GLN A 549 -21.39 12.71 10.16
N GLN A 550 -20.78 13.76 9.59
CA GLN A 550 -21.27 14.42 8.37
C GLN A 550 -21.34 13.45 7.18
N TYR A 551 -20.24 12.76 6.87
CA TYR A 551 -20.19 11.79 5.78
C TYR A 551 -21.10 10.57 6.05
N GLN A 552 -21.20 10.10 7.30
CA GLN A 552 -22.12 9.01 7.64
C GLN A 552 -23.58 9.40 7.40
N SER A 553 -23.98 10.65 7.73
CA SER A 553 -25.35 11.13 7.46
C SER A 553 -25.65 11.25 5.97
N GLU A 554 -24.66 11.64 5.16
CA GLU A 554 -24.76 11.69 3.70
C GLU A 554 -24.93 10.29 3.10
N ILE A 555 -24.05 9.36 3.48
CA ILE A 555 -24.07 7.95 3.05
C ILE A 555 -25.38 7.27 3.47
N GLU A 556 -25.89 7.54 4.68
CA GLU A 556 -27.18 7.00 5.14
C GLU A 556 -28.37 7.54 4.32
N SER A 557 -28.34 8.81 3.92
CA SER A 557 -29.36 9.40 3.05
C SER A 557 -29.38 8.74 1.67
N ILE A 558 -28.21 8.65 1.02
CA ILE A 558 -28.05 8.01 -0.30
C ILE A 558 -28.46 6.54 -0.24
N TYR A 559 -28.14 5.82 0.84
CA TYR A 559 -28.52 4.43 1.02
C TYR A 559 -30.02 4.23 1.23
N LYS A 560 -30.73 5.17 1.87
CA LYS A 560 -32.20 5.15 1.98
C LYS A 560 -32.84 5.29 0.59
N ASP A 561 -32.38 6.24 -0.22
CA ASP A 561 -32.87 6.44 -1.59
C ASP A 561 -32.54 5.25 -2.50
N LEU A 562 -31.33 4.70 -2.37
CA LEU A 562 -30.88 3.48 -3.05
C LEU A 562 -31.79 2.30 -2.70
N THR A 563 -32.14 2.14 -1.43
CA THR A 563 -33.04 1.06 -0.98
C THR A 563 -34.48 1.27 -1.47
N ALA A 564 -34.97 2.52 -1.50
CA ALA A 564 -36.30 2.84 -2.01
C ALA A 564 -36.40 2.55 -3.52
N LYS A 565 -35.43 3.02 -4.32
CA LYS A 565 -35.38 2.76 -5.77
C LYS A 565 -35.09 1.29 -6.10
N GLY A 566 -34.25 0.62 -5.32
CA GLY A 566 -33.98 -0.82 -5.49
C GLY A 566 -35.23 -1.68 -5.27
N LYS A 567 -36.07 -1.32 -4.27
CA LYS A 567 -37.39 -1.94 -4.07
C LYS A 567 -38.36 -1.62 -5.21
N ALA A 568 -38.37 -0.39 -5.73
CA ALA A 568 -39.19 -0.01 -6.88
C ALA A 568 -38.80 -0.83 -8.12
N LEU A 569 -37.50 -0.99 -8.41
CA LEU A 569 -36.97 -1.78 -9.54
C LEU A 569 -37.31 -3.28 -9.44
N MET A 570 -37.56 -3.82 -8.23
CA MET A 570 -38.06 -5.20 -8.07
C MET A 570 -39.57 -5.33 -8.38
N LEU A 571 -40.27 -4.21 -8.56
CA LEU A 571 -41.71 -4.12 -8.85
C LEU A 571 -42.01 -3.50 -10.22
N SER A 572 -41.09 -2.71 -10.79
CA SER A 572 -41.20 -2.03 -12.09
C SER A 572 -40.23 -2.62 -13.13
N THR A 573 -40.62 -2.61 -14.40
CA THR A 573 -39.77 -3.00 -15.54
C THR A 573 -39.19 -1.80 -16.29
N GLU A 574 -39.17 -0.61 -15.69
CA GLU A 574 -38.77 0.62 -16.38
C GLU A 574 -37.25 0.81 -16.45
N LEU A 575 -36.73 1.04 -17.65
CA LEU A 575 -35.28 1.22 -17.90
C LEU A 575 -34.67 2.45 -17.21
N GLY A 576 -35.48 3.49 -16.94
CA GLY A 576 -35.01 4.73 -16.30
C GLY A 576 -34.59 4.56 -14.84
N ASP A 577 -35.24 3.65 -14.11
CA ASP A 577 -34.91 3.38 -12.70
C ASP A 577 -33.51 2.79 -12.55
N ALA A 578 -33.07 1.97 -13.52
CA ALA A 578 -31.77 1.32 -13.48
C ALA A 578 -30.59 2.31 -13.60
N GLU A 579 -30.69 3.37 -14.42
CA GLU A 579 -29.62 4.37 -14.53
C GLU A 579 -29.55 5.26 -13.28
N ALA A 580 -30.70 5.71 -12.77
CA ALA A 580 -30.76 6.46 -11.52
C ALA A 580 -30.18 5.68 -10.35
N LEU A 581 -30.45 4.37 -10.28
CA LEU A 581 -29.90 3.47 -9.27
C LEU A 581 -28.38 3.30 -9.42
N CYS A 582 -27.86 3.18 -10.65
CA CYS A 582 -26.42 3.14 -10.90
C CYS A 582 -25.70 4.41 -10.39
N ASN A 583 -26.29 5.60 -10.62
CA ASN A 583 -25.71 6.85 -10.14
C ASN A 583 -25.69 6.90 -8.59
N LEU A 584 -26.76 6.46 -7.91
CA LEU A 584 -26.77 6.37 -6.43
C LEU A 584 -25.70 5.42 -5.88
N ILE A 585 -25.46 4.27 -6.53
CA ILE A 585 -24.40 3.32 -6.15
C ILE A 585 -23.02 3.99 -6.25
N LEU A 586 -22.77 4.73 -7.34
CA LEU A 586 -21.50 5.39 -7.58
C LEU A 586 -21.30 6.60 -6.64
N SER A 587 -22.35 7.38 -6.36
CA SER A 587 -22.32 8.44 -5.35
C SER A 587 -22.02 7.91 -3.95
N LEU A 588 -22.65 6.80 -3.54
CA LEU A 588 -22.40 6.17 -2.24
C LEU A 588 -20.91 5.86 -2.04
N VAL A 589 -20.27 5.35 -3.09
CA VAL A 589 -18.83 5.01 -3.07
C VAL A 589 -17.92 6.22 -3.26
N TYR A 590 -18.35 7.27 -3.97
CA TYR A 590 -17.66 8.55 -3.97
C TYR A 590 -17.52 9.13 -2.55
N TYR A 591 -18.57 9.11 -1.73
CA TYR A 591 -18.49 9.55 -0.33
C TYR A 591 -17.71 8.58 0.55
N PHE A 592 -17.82 7.26 0.35
CA PHE A 592 -17.00 6.28 1.08
C PHE A 592 -15.50 6.44 0.79
N CYS A 593 -15.14 6.66 -0.48
CA CYS A 593 -13.76 6.92 -0.90
C CYS A 593 -13.23 8.25 -0.34
N ASN A 594 -14.04 9.32 -0.33
CA ASN A 594 -13.62 10.58 0.29
C ASN A 594 -13.52 10.46 1.83
N LEU A 595 -14.35 9.66 2.50
CA LEU A 595 -14.27 9.46 3.95
C LEU A 595 -13.02 8.66 4.37
N MET A 596 -12.61 7.64 3.60
CA MET A 596 -11.57 6.65 3.96
C MET A 596 -11.79 6.03 5.36
N PRO A 597 -12.94 5.35 5.63
CA PRO A 597 -13.31 4.94 6.99
C PRO A 597 -12.58 3.69 7.53
N LEU A 598 -11.70 3.06 6.75
CA LEU A 598 -10.93 1.88 7.15
C LEU A 598 -9.44 2.19 7.22
N SER A 599 -8.76 1.58 8.19
CA SER A 599 -7.30 1.66 8.38
C SER A 599 -6.48 1.21 7.15
N ARG A 600 -6.94 0.19 6.43
CA ARG A 600 -6.39 -0.28 5.14
C ARG A 600 -7.51 -0.85 4.27
N GLY A 601 -7.30 -0.90 2.95
CA GLY A 601 -8.17 -1.64 2.03
C GLY A 601 -9.50 -0.97 1.62
N SER A 602 -9.75 0.28 2.02
CA SER A 602 -10.97 1.04 1.70
C SER A 602 -11.39 0.96 0.23
N SER A 603 -10.45 1.09 -0.71
CA SER A 603 -10.75 1.14 -2.14
C SER A 603 -11.20 -0.19 -2.74
N VAL A 604 -10.54 -1.30 -2.38
CA VAL A 604 -10.97 -2.63 -2.88
C VAL A 604 -12.30 -3.06 -2.24
N VAL A 605 -12.51 -2.73 -0.96
CA VAL A 605 -13.79 -2.92 -0.27
C VAL A 605 -14.89 -2.15 -0.99
N ALA A 606 -14.70 -0.84 -1.23
CA ALA A 606 -15.67 0.00 -1.91
C ALA A 606 -16.00 -0.50 -3.33
N TYR A 607 -14.98 -0.88 -4.11
CA TYR A 607 -15.19 -1.38 -5.47
C TYR A 607 -15.95 -2.73 -5.51
N SER A 608 -15.66 -3.64 -4.57
CA SER A 608 -16.43 -4.90 -4.46
C SER A 608 -17.90 -4.67 -4.11
N VAL A 609 -18.20 -3.63 -3.31
CA VAL A 609 -19.56 -3.20 -2.97
C VAL A 609 -20.25 -2.55 -4.19
N VAL A 610 -19.56 -1.72 -4.98
CA VAL A 610 -20.10 -1.20 -6.27
C VAL A 610 -20.52 -2.36 -7.17
N MET A 611 -19.62 -3.32 -7.40
CA MET A 611 -19.89 -4.45 -8.27
C MET A 611 -21.08 -5.29 -7.76
N GLY A 612 -21.15 -5.57 -6.46
CA GLY A 612 -22.26 -6.32 -5.87
C GLY A 612 -23.60 -5.59 -5.99
N ALA A 613 -23.61 -4.29 -5.75
CA ALA A 613 -24.81 -3.45 -5.86
C ALA A 613 -25.32 -3.29 -7.31
N LEU A 614 -24.40 -3.18 -8.28
CA LEU A 614 -24.75 -3.17 -9.70
C LEU A 614 -25.30 -4.54 -10.14
N MET A 615 -24.70 -5.64 -9.67
CA MET A 615 -25.21 -6.97 -9.97
C MET A 615 -26.60 -7.20 -9.36
N ALA A 616 -26.86 -6.68 -8.15
CA ALA A 616 -28.19 -6.72 -7.54
C ALA A 616 -29.27 -5.96 -8.37
N SER A 617 -28.87 -4.94 -9.14
CA SER A 617 -29.76 -4.21 -10.07
C SER A 617 -29.84 -4.82 -11.48
N GLY A 618 -29.27 -6.01 -11.68
CA GLY A 618 -29.27 -6.70 -12.97
C GLY A 618 -28.24 -6.15 -13.96
N LYS A 619 -27.17 -5.49 -13.47
CA LYS A 619 -26.04 -5.00 -14.30
C LYS A 619 -24.74 -5.69 -13.94
N GLU A 620 -24.08 -6.30 -14.91
CA GLU A 620 -22.74 -6.89 -14.76
C GLU A 620 -21.67 -5.90 -15.21
N VAL A 621 -20.61 -5.73 -14.40
CA VAL A 621 -19.39 -5.01 -14.79
C VAL A 621 -18.51 -5.97 -15.59
N VAL A 622 -18.22 -5.63 -16.84
CA VAL A 622 -17.39 -6.46 -17.75
C VAL A 622 -16.09 -5.76 -18.15
N GLY A 623 -15.99 -4.46 -17.89
CA GLY A 623 -14.77 -3.70 -18.08
C GLY A 623 -13.75 -3.94 -16.97
N ARG A 624 -12.46 -3.90 -17.32
CA ARG A 624 -11.35 -3.82 -16.36
C ARG A 624 -11.04 -2.35 -16.05
N ILE A 625 -10.45 -2.10 -14.89
CA ILE A 625 -9.90 -0.78 -14.56
C ILE A 625 -8.86 -0.40 -15.64
N PRO A 626 -8.96 0.76 -16.31
CA PRO A 626 -8.06 1.08 -17.42
C PRO A 626 -6.59 1.22 -17.00
N LYS A 627 -5.69 0.64 -17.81
CA LYS A 627 -4.39 1.28 -18.05
C LYS A 627 -4.71 2.69 -18.56
N GLY A 628 -4.30 3.71 -17.82
CA GLY A 628 -4.68 5.10 -18.04
C GLY A 628 -4.14 5.62 -19.37
N LYS A 629 -4.95 6.41 -20.07
CA LYS A 629 -4.53 7.02 -21.33
C LYS A 629 -3.73 8.29 -21.05
N VAL A 630 -2.50 8.33 -21.57
CA VAL A 630 -1.67 9.54 -21.61
C VAL A 630 -2.34 10.55 -22.56
N ASN A 631 -3.01 11.56 -22.00
CA ASN A 631 -3.50 12.74 -22.74
C ASN A 631 -2.56 13.94 -22.56
N MET A 632 -1.26 13.65 -22.39
CA MET A 632 -0.23 14.65 -22.11
C MET A 632 0.20 15.35 -23.40
N LYS A 633 -0.19 16.62 -23.57
CA LYS A 633 0.24 17.48 -24.69
C LYS A 633 1.70 17.96 -24.55
N LEU A 634 2.64 17.07 -24.21
CA LEU A 634 4.08 17.35 -24.24
C LEU A 634 4.76 16.61 -25.41
N PRO A 635 5.31 17.34 -26.41
CA PRO A 635 5.78 16.75 -27.68
C PRO A 635 7.06 15.88 -27.60
N LEU A 636 7.52 15.55 -26.39
CA LEU A 636 8.65 14.65 -26.14
C LEU A 636 8.28 13.42 -25.29
N LEU A 637 6.99 13.24 -24.94
CA LEU A 637 6.52 12.13 -24.11
C LEU A 637 6.09 10.88 -24.89
N HIS A 638 6.27 10.86 -26.21
CA HIS A 638 5.89 9.75 -27.12
C HIS A 638 6.55 8.38 -26.81
N LYS A 639 7.37 8.26 -25.75
CA LYS A 639 8.01 7.01 -25.30
C LYS A 639 7.58 6.52 -23.92
N CYS A 640 6.70 7.22 -23.19
CA CYS A 640 6.23 6.79 -21.87
C CYS A 640 4.71 6.50 -21.90
N PRO A 641 4.27 5.25 -22.16
CA PRO A 641 2.85 4.91 -22.39
C PRO A 641 2.05 4.58 -21.12
N PHE A 642 2.55 4.93 -19.93
CA PHE A 642 2.06 4.42 -18.63
C PHE A 642 1.54 5.53 -17.72
N LEU A 643 0.27 5.91 -17.92
CA LEU A 643 -0.58 6.51 -16.87
C LEU A 643 -1.53 5.42 -16.38
N HIS A 644 -2.07 5.49 -15.16
CA HIS A 644 -2.91 4.41 -14.62
C HIS A 644 -4.00 4.92 -13.67
N LEU A 645 -5.19 4.31 -13.73
CA LEU A 645 -6.35 4.74 -12.96
C LEU A 645 -6.44 4.01 -11.60
N LEU A 646 -6.40 4.78 -10.51
CA LEU A 646 -6.77 4.37 -9.16
C LEU A 646 -8.17 4.92 -8.84
N VAL A 647 -9.13 4.05 -8.50
CA VAL A 647 -10.55 4.42 -8.38
C VAL A 647 -10.83 5.32 -7.17
N ASP A 648 -10.05 5.16 -6.10
CA ASP A 648 -10.08 6.01 -4.92
C ASP A 648 -9.53 7.42 -5.21
N PHE A 649 -8.37 7.53 -5.85
CA PHE A 649 -7.83 8.84 -6.23
C PHE A 649 -8.69 9.56 -7.26
N GLU A 650 -9.32 8.85 -8.20
CA GLU A 650 -10.33 9.45 -9.10
C GLU A 650 -11.53 9.99 -8.30
N ALA A 651 -12.08 9.21 -7.37
CA ALA A 651 -13.18 9.67 -6.51
C ALA A 651 -12.81 10.86 -5.62
N MET A 652 -11.57 10.92 -5.12
CA MET A 652 -11.09 12.02 -4.30
C MET A 652 -10.83 13.29 -5.14
N THR A 653 -10.21 13.16 -6.31
CA THR A 653 -9.78 14.32 -7.14
C THR A 653 -10.89 14.89 -8.03
N THR A 654 -11.93 14.11 -8.36
CA THR A 654 -13.10 14.64 -9.08
C THR A 654 -13.94 15.58 -8.21
N PRO A 655 -14.49 16.70 -8.77
CA PRO A 655 -15.15 17.74 -7.97
C PRO A 655 -16.59 17.41 -7.57
N SER A 656 -17.21 16.36 -8.13
CA SER A 656 -18.60 16.02 -7.82
C SER A 656 -18.92 14.53 -8.06
N PRO A 657 -19.93 13.97 -7.34
CA PRO A 657 -20.39 12.60 -7.54
C PRO A 657 -20.82 12.30 -8.99
N ASP A 658 -21.42 13.27 -9.69
CA ASP A 658 -21.81 13.14 -11.10
C ASP A 658 -20.61 13.03 -12.04
N SER A 659 -19.52 13.75 -11.74
CA SER A 659 -18.28 13.72 -12.52
C SER A 659 -17.60 12.36 -12.36
N PHE A 660 -17.46 11.90 -11.11
CA PHE A 660 -17.01 10.53 -10.81
C PHE A 660 -17.87 9.48 -11.51
N SER A 661 -19.21 9.61 -11.43
CA SER A 661 -20.16 8.67 -12.03
C SER A 661 -20.07 8.62 -13.56
N LYS A 662 -19.68 9.71 -14.23
CA LYS A 662 -19.41 9.73 -15.68
C LYS A 662 -18.09 9.02 -15.98
N THR A 663 -17.01 9.32 -15.27
CA THR A 663 -15.72 8.63 -15.47
C THR A 663 -15.86 7.14 -15.21
N ALA A 664 -16.41 6.74 -14.07
CA ALA A 664 -16.59 5.34 -13.65
C ALA A 664 -17.36 4.51 -14.70
N ARG A 665 -18.52 5.03 -15.17
CA ARG A 665 -19.33 4.34 -16.18
C ARG A 665 -18.62 4.17 -17.53
N SER A 666 -17.73 5.09 -17.90
CA SER A 666 -17.03 5.05 -19.19
C SER A 666 -16.15 3.80 -19.39
N TRP A 667 -15.63 3.22 -18.29
CA TRP A 667 -14.76 2.05 -18.34
C TRP A 667 -15.36 0.79 -17.73
N MET A 668 -16.35 0.87 -16.83
CA MET A 668 -17.01 -0.30 -16.24
C MET A 668 -17.72 -1.19 -17.28
N ASN A 669 -18.12 -0.64 -18.44
CA ASN A 669 -18.75 -1.37 -19.55
C ASN A 669 -19.93 -2.26 -19.08
N LEU A 670 -20.95 -1.60 -18.52
CA LEU A 670 -22.09 -2.27 -17.88
C LEU A 670 -22.95 -3.04 -18.90
N LYS A 671 -23.16 -4.33 -18.65
CA LYS A 671 -24.05 -5.20 -19.46
C LYS A 671 -25.22 -5.71 -18.62
N SER A 672 -26.23 -6.30 -19.26
CA SER A 672 -27.29 -7.02 -18.55
C SER A 672 -26.74 -8.27 -17.86
N LEU A 673 -27.08 -8.47 -16.59
CA LEU A 673 -26.68 -9.65 -15.82
C LEU A 673 -27.22 -10.94 -16.48
N PRO A 674 -26.36 -11.95 -16.75
CA PRO A 674 -26.78 -13.24 -17.27
C PRO A 674 -27.82 -13.97 -16.40
N SER A 675 -28.80 -14.60 -17.05
CA SER A 675 -29.93 -15.29 -16.39
C SER A 675 -29.55 -16.48 -15.50
N TRP A 676 -28.31 -16.95 -15.56
CA TRP A 676 -27.81 -18.04 -14.71
C TRP A 676 -27.28 -17.57 -13.35
N TYR A 677 -27.04 -16.27 -13.12
CA TYR A 677 -26.51 -15.79 -11.83
C TYR A 677 -27.38 -16.17 -10.61
N PRO A 678 -28.73 -16.13 -10.68
CA PRO A 678 -29.60 -16.62 -9.60
C PRO A 678 -29.49 -18.13 -9.28
N SER A 679 -28.82 -18.93 -10.13
CA SER A 679 -28.54 -20.35 -9.85
C SER A 679 -27.33 -20.59 -8.94
N LEU A 680 -26.58 -19.54 -8.59
CA LEU A 680 -25.43 -19.66 -7.70
C LEU A 680 -25.88 -19.87 -6.24
N PRO A 681 -25.21 -20.75 -5.47
CA PRO A 681 -25.53 -20.97 -4.07
C PRO A 681 -25.22 -19.74 -3.21
N SER A 682 -25.88 -19.65 -2.05
CA SER A 682 -25.71 -18.56 -1.10
C SER A 682 -24.28 -18.57 -0.53
N VAL A 683 -23.51 -17.50 -0.74
CA VAL A 683 -22.11 -17.41 -0.28
C VAL A 683 -22.04 -17.54 1.25
N ALA A 684 -22.95 -16.86 1.96
CA ALA A 684 -23.02 -16.88 3.42
C ALA A 684 -23.41 -18.24 4.02
N GLU A 685 -24.18 -19.06 3.30
CA GLU A 685 -24.55 -20.42 3.74
C GLU A 685 -23.50 -21.45 3.30
N THR A 686 -22.78 -21.21 2.20
CA THR A 686 -21.71 -22.08 1.69
C THR A 686 -20.43 -21.93 2.53
N PHE A 687 -20.13 -20.72 3.00
CA PHE A 687 -18.94 -20.41 3.80
C PHE A 687 -19.31 -19.67 5.12
N PRO A 688 -20.00 -20.35 6.06
CA PRO A 688 -20.57 -19.70 7.25
C PRO A 688 -19.53 -19.39 8.34
N SER A 689 -18.40 -20.10 8.39
CA SER A 689 -17.37 -19.98 9.43
C SER A 689 -16.00 -19.59 8.88
N THR A 690 -15.14 -19.04 9.75
CA THR A 690 -13.76 -18.67 9.43
C THR A 690 -12.99 -19.81 8.76
N ARG A 691 -13.18 -21.07 9.22
CA ARG A 691 -12.60 -22.26 8.60
C ARG A 691 -12.95 -22.34 7.12
N THR A 692 -14.25 -22.37 6.81
CA THR A 692 -14.74 -22.53 5.44
C THR A 692 -14.32 -21.39 4.51
N MET A 693 -14.20 -20.17 5.05
CA MET A 693 -13.64 -19.03 4.33
C MET A 693 -12.14 -19.21 4.05
N ILE A 694 -11.34 -19.67 5.02
CA ILE A 694 -9.90 -19.93 4.83
C ILE A 694 -9.69 -21.09 3.84
N GLU A 695 -10.50 -22.14 3.90
CA GLU A 695 -10.46 -23.27 2.96
C GLU A 695 -10.65 -22.79 1.52
N VAL A 696 -11.76 -22.12 1.22
CA VAL A 696 -12.05 -21.68 -0.16
C VAL A 696 -11.03 -20.66 -0.67
N LEU A 697 -10.47 -19.80 0.19
CA LEU A 697 -9.43 -18.84 -0.18
C LEU A 697 -8.09 -19.49 -0.55
N ASN A 698 -7.82 -20.71 -0.08
CA ASN A 698 -6.55 -21.40 -0.29
C ASN A 698 -6.62 -22.57 -1.29
N THR A 699 -7.81 -22.91 -1.81
CA THR A 699 -8.00 -23.90 -2.88
C THR A 699 -7.35 -23.45 -4.21
N ASP A 700 -6.58 -24.30 -4.90
CA ASP A 700 -6.12 -23.96 -6.25
C ASP A 700 -7.21 -24.26 -7.28
N SER A 701 -7.63 -23.23 -8.01
CA SER A 701 -8.64 -23.29 -9.07
C SER A 701 -8.04 -23.11 -10.48
N SER A 702 -6.73 -22.86 -10.57
CA SER A 702 -6.10 -22.25 -11.76
C SER A 702 -6.05 -23.15 -12.99
N SER A 703 -6.21 -24.46 -12.81
CA SER A 703 -6.38 -25.46 -13.88
C SER A 703 -7.84 -25.66 -14.32
N HIS A 704 -8.81 -25.27 -13.50
CA HIS A 704 -10.23 -25.59 -13.67
C HIS A 704 -11.07 -24.40 -14.12
N CYS A 705 -10.77 -23.20 -13.62
CA CYS A 705 -11.51 -22.00 -14.00
C CYS A 705 -10.99 -21.44 -15.33
N PRO A 706 -11.85 -21.26 -16.35
CA PRO A 706 -11.41 -20.77 -17.65
C PRO A 706 -10.91 -19.33 -17.54
N LYS A 707 -9.65 -19.10 -17.95
CA LYS A 707 -9.11 -17.75 -18.17
C LYS A 707 -9.87 -17.11 -19.33
N LYS A 708 -10.97 -16.42 -19.04
CA LYS A 708 -11.62 -15.52 -20.01
C LYS A 708 -10.64 -14.39 -20.33
N SER A 709 -10.08 -14.47 -21.54
CA SER A 709 -9.20 -13.49 -22.17
C SER A 709 -9.91 -12.15 -22.36
#